data_AF-A0A7N6BP71-F1
#
_entry.id   AF-A0A7N6BP71-F1
#
_cell.length_a   1.000
_cell.length_b   1.000
_cell.length_c   1.000
_cell.angle_alpha   90.00
_cell.angle_beta   90.00
_cell.angle_gamma   90.00
#
_symmetry.space_group_name_H-M   'P 1'
#
loop_
_entity.id
_entity.type
_entity.pdbx_description
1 polymer ?
#
loop_
_entity_poly.entity_id
_entity_poly.type
_entity_poly.pdbx_seq_one_letter_code
_entity_poly.pdbx_strand_id
1 'polypeptide(L)'
;FFFQDHVYELLNTIDACQCFFDIAFNFDFTKNYLDLIITYTSVIITLSRIDDKKALIGMFNCAHEMSNGCSDPSYPRLGQMMMEYEHPWKKLTEEFGPHTKSVTSALLSLRMVYPRRNLPAEQWRSSQLLSLLSAPANMLDPASCDTMACEYLSTEVMERWIIIGFLLCHSSLNTNQASQELWKMGLRSGLFLTLIRDEVLNIHKVSEDLFDSIKGYSKRVADIKECREHVLTNIGAMHRERRHFLRGAIKELFKVLDDEPGLLGPKALYVIMALSFSRDEVLWLVRHSENMPKIKMPEDYIDNQMAELLFYMEKLRALMRRYIHVVQRYHVQYLAQFDALVLNDTIQNMYVCPEEESVLMSSFVSALSALSVKQVDNKEEFDFRPLRLDWLRLQAYTSVNKAPLPIKDYPDLAKVMNLIQFHSRMVDNVEELLQETSEVSIFCFYPRVFEKMFTQSSEEMTMKRYLMSFPSVCSHFSNCGHPLCPEEVSKKGLRLCVTFLEQIAKHTSNVVLEICAEQCNLNDQLLPKHCAETISAARHRKQKKPLPKKGEIQKEKPGTESLRKDRTVLTNVDKMHLTLTELCSSYSLTSDFIVCDHIVVPTEFLLSHLETRLSEIIVRMANYNQTTQQIARPSDLLAGVRTYVAGLHSLASYINVDVTRLVKSVLLQQTQPLDSRGGQTITTLYTNWYLESLLRQASNSLIVHCPTMHCFVNQTTDNEPSFRAEEFSDVAELQALAELIGPYGMKFLSENLLWHITSQVTELKKLVIENMDVLVQMRSNFDKPEEMVNLKKRLTGGENVLKRMTIIGVILSFRAMAQDCLNDTLNKHCPFVMGPIKNLKDLNSYEAEIKVTLSVYELASAAGLTCNIDPALVAALISMQTGHNNNIHCLSTAINQLAAAMFTVQKKNIEHELKDFLLMASSTLLQLGQNIEKVEVKNRESIYLLLHMIVEQSSFLSQDMLESCFPYVLLRNAYREVTESACC
;
A
#
# COMPACT_ATOMS: atom_id res chain seq x y z
N PHE A 1 -7.63 -34.39 34.61
CA PHE A 1 -7.35 -35.71 35.19
C PHE A 1 -6.92 -36.70 34.11
N PHE A 2 -7.75 -37.14 33.14
CA PHE A 2 -7.34 -38.16 32.15
C PHE A 2 -5.92 -38.02 31.55
N PHE A 3 -5.53 -36.83 31.05
CA PHE A 3 -4.16 -36.59 30.56
C PHE A 3 -3.08 -36.85 31.63
N GLN A 4 -3.28 -36.36 32.85
CA GLN A 4 -2.39 -36.62 33.99
C GLN A 4 -2.32 -38.12 34.31
N ASP A 5 -3.47 -38.82 34.35
CA ASP A 5 -3.50 -40.24 34.72
C ASP A 5 -2.65 -41.09 33.73
N HIS A 6 -2.76 -40.82 32.42
CA HIS A 6 -1.94 -41.47 31.38
C HIS A 6 -0.45 -41.08 31.46
N VAL A 7 -0.14 -39.81 31.70
CA VAL A 7 1.27 -39.36 31.90
C VAL A 7 1.89 -40.07 33.09
N TYR A 8 1.16 -40.16 34.21
CA TYR A 8 1.64 -40.81 35.42
C TYR A 8 1.86 -42.32 35.22
N GLU A 9 0.95 -43.02 34.54
CA GLU A 9 1.12 -44.42 34.16
C GLU A 9 2.38 -44.64 33.29
N LEU A 10 2.61 -43.78 32.30
CA LEU A 10 3.78 -43.85 31.42
C LEU A 10 5.08 -43.56 32.17
N LEU A 11 5.12 -42.55 33.06
CA LEU A 11 6.30 -42.24 33.87
C LEU A 11 6.66 -43.40 34.81
N ASN A 12 5.68 -44.02 35.46
CA ASN A 12 5.89 -45.22 36.28
C ASN A 12 6.42 -46.41 35.46
N THR A 13 5.93 -46.58 34.23
CA THR A 13 6.39 -47.62 33.31
C THR A 13 7.86 -47.41 32.91
N ILE A 14 8.24 -46.17 32.58
CA ILE A 14 9.62 -45.78 32.24
C ILE A 14 10.58 -46.06 33.42
N ASP A 15 10.18 -45.75 34.64
CA ASP A 15 10.96 -46.04 35.85
C ASP A 15 11.09 -47.54 36.13
N ALA A 16 10.01 -48.30 35.94
CA ALA A 16 10.03 -49.76 36.10
C ALA A 16 10.95 -50.44 35.07
N CYS A 17 10.92 -49.96 33.82
CA CYS A 17 11.85 -50.35 32.76
C CYS A 17 13.28 -49.82 32.96
N GLN A 18 13.49 -48.87 33.88
CA GLN A 18 14.78 -48.22 34.17
C GLN A 18 15.50 -47.72 32.91
N CYS A 19 14.76 -47.00 32.06
CA CYS A 19 15.23 -46.60 30.75
C CYS A 19 16.50 -45.72 30.78
N PHE A 20 17.39 -45.96 29.83
CA PHE A 20 18.53 -45.12 29.50
C PHE A 20 18.07 -43.88 28.72
N PHE A 21 18.58 -42.71 29.10
CA PHE A 21 18.31 -41.44 28.43
C PHE A 21 19.61 -40.68 28.19
N ASP A 22 19.91 -40.41 26.93
CA ASP A 22 20.98 -39.51 26.51
C ASP A 22 20.62 -38.83 25.19
N ILE A 23 20.47 -37.50 25.22
CA ILE A 23 20.08 -36.66 24.08
C ILE A 23 21.01 -36.80 22.87
N ALA A 24 22.27 -37.22 23.04
CA ALA A 24 23.20 -37.44 21.94
C ALA A 24 23.00 -38.79 21.22
N PHE A 25 22.37 -39.76 21.87
CA PHE A 25 22.14 -41.11 21.34
C PHE A 25 20.67 -41.34 20.98
N ASN A 26 19.80 -41.46 21.97
CA ASN A 26 18.37 -41.66 21.77
C ASN A 26 17.63 -40.31 21.81
N PHE A 27 17.93 -39.47 20.82
CA PHE A 27 17.49 -38.07 20.74
C PHE A 27 15.97 -37.94 20.88
N ASP A 28 15.19 -38.65 20.06
CA ASP A 28 13.72 -38.53 20.08
C ASP A 28 13.14 -39.04 21.39
N PHE A 29 13.63 -40.18 21.89
CA PHE A 29 13.13 -40.79 23.10
C PHE A 29 13.40 -39.90 24.32
N THR A 30 14.61 -39.33 24.43
CA THR A 30 14.97 -38.37 25.48
C THR A 30 14.22 -37.05 25.32
N LYS A 31 14.10 -36.51 24.10
CA LYS A 31 13.34 -35.28 23.80
C LYS A 31 11.88 -35.42 24.19
N ASN A 32 11.19 -36.47 23.72
CA ASN A 32 9.77 -36.69 24.00
C ASN A 32 9.51 -36.90 25.50
N TYR A 33 10.42 -37.59 26.22
CA TYR A 33 10.33 -37.75 27.67
C TYR A 33 10.41 -36.38 28.41
N LEU A 34 11.40 -35.55 28.06
CA LEU A 34 11.56 -34.23 28.67
C LEU A 34 10.40 -33.29 28.29
N ASP A 35 9.98 -33.27 27.03
CA ASP A 35 8.84 -32.48 26.55
C ASP A 35 7.53 -32.87 27.25
N LEU A 36 7.29 -34.17 27.49
CA LEU A 36 6.10 -34.64 28.20
C LEU A 36 6.07 -34.15 29.65
N ILE A 37 7.20 -34.23 30.36
CA ILE A 37 7.34 -33.77 31.75
C ILE A 37 7.12 -32.25 31.85
N ILE A 38 7.72 -31.47 30.95
CA ILE A 38 7.56 -30.02 30.93
C ILE A 38 6.16 -29.61 30.50
N THR A 39 5.53 -30.33 29.57
CA THR A 39 4.14 -30.11 29.15
C THR A 39 3.19 -30.39 30.31
N TYR A 40 3.31 -31.54 30.97
CA TYR A 40 2.52 -31.88 32.16
C TYR A 40 2.65 -30.83 33.26
N THR A 41 3.88 -30.43 33.59
CA THR A 41 4.14 -29.37 34.58
C THR A 41 3.51 -28.04 34.15
N SER A 42 3.70 -27.63 32.89
CA SER A 42 3.16 -26.37 32.37
C SER A 42 1.62 -26.37 32.42
N VAL A 43 0.96 -27.47 32.08
CA VAL A 43 -0.50 -27.64 32.16
C VAL A 43 -0.99 -27.51 33.61
N ILE A 44 -0.34 -28.17 34.57
CA ILE A 44 -0.71 -28.07 36.00
C ILE A 44 -0.49 -26.66 36.55
N ILE A 45 0.61 -25.99 36.19
CA ILE A 45 0.87 -24.60 36.61
C ILE A 45 -0.13 -23.64 35.97
N THR A 46 -0.44 -23.74 34.67
CA THR A 46 -1.46 -22.90 34.02
C THR A 46 -2.84 -23.14 34.62
N LEU A 47 -3.23 -24.39 34.87
CA LEU A 47 -4.47 -24.72 35.58
C LEU A 47 -4.52 -24.07 36.97
N SER A 48 -3.40 -24.05 37.71
CA SER A 48 -3.36 -23.42 39.03
C SER A 48 -3.66 -21.91 39.00
N ARG A 49 -3.33 -21.21 37.90
CA ARG A 49 -3.57 -19.77 37.70
C ARG A 49 -5.01 -19.40 37.36
N ILE A 50 -5.89 -20.37 37.09
CA ILE A 50 -7.32 -20.10 36.86
C ILE A 50 -8.00 -19.90 38.22
N ASP A 51 -8.25 -18.65 38.61
CA ASP A 51 -8.82 -18.32 39.93
C ASP A 51 -10.16 -19.03 40.19
N ASP A 52 -11.13 -18.87 39.29
CA ASP A 52 -12.49 -19.38 39.44
C ASP A 52 -12.66 -20.88 39.18
N LYS A 53 -11.58 -21.66 38.96
CA LYS A 53 -11.65 -23.09 38.58
C LYS A 53 -12.52 -23.93 39.53
N LYS A 54 -12.42 -23.71 40.85
CA LYS A 54 -13.22 -24.42 41.86
C LYS A 54 -14.71 -24.04 41.75
N ALA A 55 -15.02 -22.77 41.48
CA ALA A 55 -16.39 -22.28 41.32
C ALA A 55 -17.02 -22.80 40.03
N LEU A 56 -16.32 -22.76 38.90
CA LEU A 56 -16.81 -23.26 37.60
C LEU A 56 -17.18 -24.75 37.67
N ILE A 57 -16.29 -25.58 38.22
CA ILE A 57 -16.49 -27.02 38.33
C ILE A 57 -17.61 -27.34 39.34
N GLY A 58 -17.67 -26.63 40.47
CA GLY A 58 -18.72 -26.77 41.46
C GLY A 58 -20.10 -26.39 40.93
N MET A 59 -20.22 -25.23 40.24
CA MET A 59 -21.48 -24.77 39.64
C MET A 59 -21.99 -25.75 38.58
N PHE A 60 -21.11 -26.27 37.72
CA PHE A 60 -21.47 -27.30 36.74
C PHE A 60 -22.02 -28.56 37.42
N ASN A 61 -21.34 -29.07 38.45
CA ASN A 61 -21.82 -30.25 39.18
C ASN A 61 -23.15 -30.02 39.89
N CYS A 62 -23.33 -28.88 40.55
CA CYS A 62 -24.61 -28.54 41.19
C CYS A 62 -25.75 -28.45 40.16
N ALA A 63 -25.52 -27.85 39.00
CA ALA A 63 -26.52 -27.79 37.93
C ALA A 63 -26.83 -29.19 37.35
N HIS A 64 -25.81 -30.03 37.17
CA HIS A 64 -25.96 -31.42 36.75
C HIS A 64 -26.78 -32.23 37.77
N GLU A 65 -26.46 -32.12 39.05
CA GLU A 65 -27.14 -32.82 40.14
C GLU A 65 -28.61 -32.38 40.30
N MET A 66 -28.89 -31.09 40.18
CA MET A 66 -30.26 -30.56 40.15
C MET A 66 -31.06 -31.02 38.93
N SER A 67 -30.40 -31.31 37.80
CA SER A 67 -31.06 -31.72 36.54
C SER A 67 -31.25 -33.25 36.45
N ASN A 68 -30.28 -34.02 36.93
CA ASN A 68 -30.18 -35.47 36.73
C ASN A 68 -30.36 -36.30 38.01
N GLY A 69 -30.49 -35.65 39.18
CA GLY A 69 -30.66 -36.31 40.47
C GLY A 69 -29.37 -36.91 41.08
N CYS A 70 -28.22 -36.70 40.43
CA CYS A 70 -26.92 -37.15 40.90
C CYS A 70 -25.77 -36.26 40.39
N SER A 71 -24.72 -36.12 41.20
CA SER A 71 -23.45 -35.50 40.80
C SER A 71 -22.84 -36.15 39.55
N ASP A 72 -22.08 -35.37 38.77
CA ASP A 72 -21.37 -35.84 37.58
C ASP A 72 -20.35 -36.94 37.94
N PRO A 73 -20.24 -38.05 37.17
CA PRO A 73 -19.33 -39.15 37.50
C PRO A 73 -17.84 -38.78 37.60
N SER A 74 -17.40 -37.72 36.91
CA SER A 74 -16.02 -37.23 36.93
C SER A 74 -15.76 -36.24 38.07
N TYR A 75 -16.80 -35.60 38.60
CA TYR A 75 -16.67 -34.55 39.61
C TYR A 75 -15.89 -34.96 40.88
N PRO A 76 -16.08 -36.15 41.49
CA PRO A 76 -15.32 -36.54 42.68
C PRO A 76 -13.80 -36.58 42.43
N ARG A 77 -13.37 -37.17 41.31
CA ARG A 77 -11.96 -37.26 40.91
C ARG A 77 -11.39 -35.89 40.51
N LEU A 78 -12.16 -35.10 39.77
CA LEU A 78 -11.77 -33.76 39.33
C LEU A 78 -11.66 -32.79 40.52
N GLY A 79 -12.62 -32.81 41.45
CA GLY A 79 -12.61 -32.00 42.67
C GLY A 79 -11.45 -32.36 43.59
N GLN A 80 -11.16 -33.65 43.77
CA GLN A 80 -9.96 -34.11 44.48
C GLN A 80 -8.68 -33.56 43.83
N MET A 81 -8.54 -33.65 42.50
CA MET A 81 -7.40 -33.11 41.76
C MET A 81 -7.21 -31.59 42.01
N MET A 82 -8.29 -30.80 42.07
CA MET A 82 -8.22 -29.37 42.37
C MET A 82 -7.79 -29.03 43.79
N MET A 83 -7.99 -29.94 44.75
CA MET A 83 -7.50 -29.79 46.13
C MET A 83 -6.03 -30.23 46.23
N GLU A 84 -5.66 -31.33 45.57
CA GLU A 84 -4.28 -31.83 45.56
C GLU A 84 -3.28 -30.84 44.94
N TYR A 85 -3.65 -30.13 43.88
CA TYR A 85 -2.81 -29.10 43.24
C TYR A 85 -3.08 -27.65 43.71
N GLU A 86 -3.64 -27.46 44.91
CA GLU A 86 -3.77 -26.13 45.52
C GLU A 86 -2.40 -25.46 45.77
N HIS A 87 -1.37 -26.28 45.99
CA HIS A 87 0.05 -25.86 46.00
C HIS A 87 0.83 -26.69 44.96
N PRO A 88 0.74 -26.33 43.67
CA PRO A 88 1.06 -27.24 42.58
C PRO A 88 2.53 -27.65 42.56
N TRP A 89 3.46 -26.70 42.80
CA TRP A 89 4.89 -27.01 42.85
C TRP A 89 5.24 -28.04 43.93
N LYS A 90 4.66 -27.91 45.12
CA LYS A 90 4.90 -28.86 46.22
C LYS A 90 4.40 -30.25 45.85
N LYS A 91 3.15 -30.35 45.36
CA LYS A 91 2.55 -31.63 44.94
C LYS A 91 3.35 -32.27 43.79
N LEU A 92 3.76 -31.49 42.79
CA LEU A 92 4.61 -31.96 41.70
C LEU A 92 5.97 -32.48 42.20
N THR A 93 6.64 -31.80 43.14
CA THR A 93 7.90 -32.31 43.70
C THR A 93 7.73 -33.60 44.50
N GLU A 94 6.59 -33.78 45.17
CA GLU A 94 6.26 -35.04 45.87
C GLU A 94 6.00 -36.18 44.87
N GLU A 95 5.28 -35.90 43.78
CA GLU A 95 4.99 -36.88 42.70
C GLU A 95 6.21 -37.27 41.88
N PHE A 96 7.13 -36.34 41.60
CA PHE A 96 8.36 -36.63 40.87
C PHE A 96 9.49 -37.22 41.73
N GLY A 97 9.25 -37.42 43.04
CA GLY A 97 10.18 -38.07 43.95
C GLY A 97 10.74 -39.41 43.42
N PRO A 98 9.89 -40.40 43.07
CA PRO A 98 10.31 -41.67 42.47
C PRO A 98 11.09 -41.49 41.15
N HIS A 99 10.60 -40.58 40.29
CA HIS A 99 11.14 -40.31 38.96
C HIS A 99 12.52 -39.62 38.94
N THR A 100 13.03 -39.19 40.10
CA THR A 100 14.28 -38.44 40.27
C THR A 100 15.46 -39.00 39.46
N LYS A 101 15.64 -40.33 39.43
CA LYS A 101 16.78 -40.99 38.76
C LYS A 101 16.71 -40.81 37.25
N SER A 102 15.56 -41.14 36.65
CA SER A 102 15.32 -41.10 35.21
C SER A 102 15.38 -39.66 34.68
N VAL A 103 14.73 -38.73 35.39
CA VAL A 103 14.77 -37.28 35.09
C VAL A 103 16.20 -36.74 35.19
N THR A 104 16.94 -37.07 36.25
CA THR A 104 18.35 -36.64 36.41
C THR A 104 19.22 -37.15 35.26
N SER A 105 19.06 -38.40 34.82
CA SER A 105 19.84 -38.96 33.70
C SER A 105 19.58 -38.19 32.40
N ALA A 106 18.30 -38.00 32.05
CA ALA A 106 17.90 -37.29 30.85
C ALA A 106 18.43 -35.84 30.84
N LEU A 107 18.29 -35.11 31.95
CA LEU A 107 18.76 -33.72 32.05
C LEU A 107 20.28 -33.60 32.00
N LEU A 108 21.03 -34.53 32.60
CA LEU A 108 22.50 -34.46 32.60
C LEU A 108 23.11 -34.71 31.22
N SER A 109 22.43 -35.43 30.33
CA SER A 109 22.89 -35.58 28.93
C SER A 109 22.99 -34.25 28.19
N LEU A 110 22.14 -33.26 28.55
CA LEU A 110 22.18 -31.91 28.00
C LEU A 110 23.49 -31.17 28.30
N ARG A 111 24.31 -31.64 29.25
CA ARG A 111 25.66 -31.11 29.51
C ARG A 111 26.57 -31.13 28.28
N MET A 112 26.33 -32.06 27.33
CA MET A 112 27.12 -32.16 26.09
C MET A 112 26.67 -31.17 25.00
N VAL A 113 25.50 -30.53 25.17
CA VAL A 113 24.84 -29.70 24.15
C VAL A 113 24.59 -28.28 24.63
N TYR A 114 23.87 -28.11 25.73
CA TYR A 114 23.41 -26.80 26.20
C TYR A 114 24.55 -25.80 26.49
N PRO A 115 25.70 -26.17 27.11
CA PRO A 115 26.81 -25.23 27.31
C PRO A 115 27.38 -24.70 25.99
N ARG A 116 27.64 -25.57 25.01
CA ARG A 116 28.22 -25.19 23.70
C ARG A 116 27.24 -24.47 22.77
N ARG A 117 25.93 -24.61 23.02
CA ARG A 117 24.87 -23.86 22.31
C ARG A 117 24.60 -22.50 22.94
N ASN A 118 24.77 -22.36 24.26
CA ASN A 118 24.49 -21.12 25.00
C ASN A 118 25.73 -20.20 25.17
N LEU A 119 26.55 -20.05 24.13
CA LEU A 119 27.77 -19.23 24.18
C LEU A 119 27.49 -17.73 23.92
N PRO A 120 28.35 -16.80 24.38
CA PRO A 120 28.23 -15.38 24.06
C PRO A 120 28.68 -15.07 22.63
N ALA A 121 28.20 -13.96 22.06
CA ALA A 121 28.47 -13.56 20.67
C ALA A 121 29.96 -13.31 20.34
N GLU A 122 30.81 -13.07 21.34
CA GLU A 122 32.26 -13.03 21.14
C GLU A 122 32.83 -14.40 20.75
N GLN A 123 32.34 -15.47 21.38
CA GLN A 123 32.79 -16.83 21.07
C GLN A 123 32.22 -17.30 19.73
N TRP A 124 30.99 -16.92 19.38
CA TRP A 124 30.43 -17.12 18.04
C TRP A 124 31.23 -16.43 16.94
N ARG A 125 31.78 -15.23 17.21
CA ARG A 125 32.73 -14.55 16.31
C ARG A 125 34.05 -15.30 16.20
N SER A 126 34.62 -15.75 17.32
CA SER A 126 35.89 -16.48 17.32
C SER A 126 35.84 -17.83 16.59
N SER A 127 34.67 -18.49 16.58
CA SER A 127 34.42 -19.73 15.85
C SER A 127 33.87 -19.52 14.43
N GLN A 128 33.68 -18.26 14.00
CA GLN A 128 33.09 -17.90 12.71
C GLN A 128 31.75 -18.61 12.42
N LEU A 129 30.92 -18.76 13.46
CA LEU A 129 29.69 -19.53 13.45
C LEU A 129 28.76 -19.12 12.28
N LEU A 130 28.27 -20.12 11.53
CA LEU A 130 27.43 -20.01 10.31
C LEU A 130 28.10 -19.40 9.06
N SER A 131 29.36 -18.96 9.11
CA SER A 131 30.04 -18.41 7.93
C SER A 131 30.44 -19.50 6.94
N LEU A 132 30.00 -19.37 5.69
CA LEU A 132 30.43 -20.20 4.56
C LEU A 132 31.77 -19.72 3.95
N LEU A 133 32.18 -18.50 4.26
CA LEU A 133 33.38 -17.85 3.70
C LEU A 133 34.63 -18.03 4.59
N SER A 134 34.46 -18.55 5.81
CA SER A 134 35.52 -18.88 6.77
C SER A 134 36.55 -19.88 6.22
N ALA A 135 36.07 -20.93 5.54
CA ALA A 135 36.89 -21.98 4.93
C ALA A 135 36.37 -22.30 3.51
N PRO A 136 36.68 -21.49 2.47
CA PRO A 136 36.11 -21.64 1.13
C PRO A 136 36.39 -22.99 0.46
N ALA A 137 37.50 -23.66 0.83
CA ALA A 137 37.81 -25.01 0.34
C ALA A 137 36.75 -26.04 0.76
N ASN A 138 36.11 -25.84 1.91
CA ASN A 138 35.13 -26.75 2.51
C ASN A 138 33.68 -26.35 2.15
N MET A 139 33.50 -25.46 1.16
CA MET A 139 32.18 -24.95 0.78
C MET A 139 31.28 -26.05 0.18
N LEU A 140 31.86 -27.07 -0.46
CA LEU A 140 31.14 -28.22 -1.00
C LEU A 140 30.92 -29.37 0.01
N ASP A 141 31.70 -29.40 1.10
CA ASP A 141 31.61 -30.46 2.11
C ASP A 141 30.25 -30.42 2.82
N PRO A 142 29.62 -31.57 3.13
CA PRO A 142 28.41 -31.59 3.93
C PRO A 142 28.67 -31.01 5.33
N ALA A 143 27.76 -30.15 5.80
CA ALA A 143 27.73 -29.70 7.19
C ALA A 143 27.15 -30.83 8.07
N SER A 144 28.01 -31.75 8.51
CA SER A 144 27.66 -32.90 9.34
C SER A 144 28.22 -32.81 10.77
N CYS A 145 27.51 -33.37 11.75
CA CYS A 145 28.03 -33.68 13.07
C CYS A 145 27.36 -34.92 13.66
N ASP A 146 27.99 -35.54 14.67
CA ASP A 146 27.48 -36.72 15.38
C ASP A 146 26.11 -36.51 16.06
N THR A 147 25.68 -35.25 16.25
CA THR A 147 24.46 -34.88 16.96
C THR A 147 23.60 -33.88 16.17
N MET A 148 23.31 -34.14 14.89
CA MET A 148 22.62 -33.22 13.97
C MET A 148 21.42 -32.49 14.60
N ALA A 149 20.50 -33.24 15.21
CA ALA A 149 19.29 -32.69 15.80
C ALA A 149 19.55 -31.76 17.02
N CYS A 150 20.67 -31.97 17.73
CA CYS A 150 21.11 -31.10 18.82
C CYS A 150 21.68 -29.76 18.35
N GLU A 151 22.04 -29.59 17.07
CA GLU A 151 22.56 -28.31 16.57
C GLU A 151 21.47 -27.26 16.37
N TYR A 152 20.24 -27.68 16.06
CA TYR A 152 19.10 -26.79 15.87
C TYR A 152 17.98 -26.97 16.92
N LEU A 153 18.15 -27.87 17.89
CA LEU A 153 17.26 -27.93 19.07
C LEU A 153 17.21 -26.55 19.75
N SER A 154 16.00 -26.08 20.10
CA SER A 154 15.83 -24.76 20.71
C SER A 154 16.55 -24.66 22.06
N THR A 155 17.26 -23.57 22.24
CA THR A 155 17.94 -23.17 23.48
C THR A 155 16.93 -22.86 24.58
N GLU A 156 15.76 -22.31 24.22
CA GLU A 156 14.64 -22.02 25.14
C GLU A 156 14.03 -23.32 25.67
N VAL A 157 13.83 -24.31 24.79
CA VAL A 157 13.32 -25.64 25.17
C VAL A 157 14.29 -26.35 26.11
N MET A 158 15.60 -26.35 25.81
CA MET A 158 16.62 -26.88 26.73
C MET A 158 16.65 -26.14 28.07
N GLU A 159 16.52 -24.81 28.07
CA GLU A 159 16.45 -23.97 29.27
C GLU A 159 15.24 -24.35 30.14
N ARG A 160 14.06 -24.55 29.52
CA ARG A 160 12.84 -25.05 30.19
C ARG A 160 13.03 -26.43 30.80
N TRP A 161 13.57 -27.38 30.04
CA TRP A 161 13.85 -28.75 30.51
C TRP A 161 14.76 -28.72 31.75
N ILE A 162 15.89 -27.99 31.67
CA ILE A 162 16.87 -27.89 32.75
C ILE A 162 16.27 -27.25 34.00
N ILE A 163 15.63 -26.08 33.88
CA ILE A 163 15.14 -25.36 35.05
C ILE A 163 13.99 -26.10 35.72
N ILE A 164 12.94 -26.43 34.97
CA ILE A 164 11.74 -27.05 35.55
C ILE A 164 12.04 -28.49 35.96
N GLY A 165 12.77 -29.25 35.14
CA GLY A 165 13.12 -30.64 35.44
C GLY A 165 13.94 -30.77 36.74
N PHE A 166 14.94 -29.91 36.97
CA PHE A 166 15.68 -29.91 38.23
C PHE A 166 14.91 -29.34 39.42
N LEU A 167 13.83 -28.56 39.23
CA LEU A 167 12.91 -28.24 40.31
C LEU A 167 12.08 -29.47 40.71
N LEU A 168 11.62 -30.26 39.74
CA LEU A 168 10.89 -31.51 40.00
C LEU A 168 11.75 -32.55 40.71
N CYS A 169 12.99 -32.79 40.24
CA CYS A 169 13.95 -33.71 40.86
C CYS A 169 14.97 -33.02 41.78
N HIS A 170 14.53 -32.04 42.58
CA HIS A 170 15.37 -31.14 43.37
C HIS A 170 16.40 -31.79 44.30
N SER A 171 16.20 -33.02 44.74
CA SER A 171 17.18 -33.81 45.52
C SER A 171 18.52 -34.00 44.79
N SER A 172 18.49 -34.02 43.45
CA SER A 172 19.65 -34.07 42.56
C SER A 172 20.58 -32.87 42.75
N LEU A 173 20.04 -31.66 43.02
CA LEU A 173 20.81 -30.42 43.18
C LEU A 173 21.66 -30.37 44.46
N ASN A 174 21.38 -31.23 45.44
CA ASN A 174 22.18 -31.35 46.67
C ASN A 174 23.11 -32.56 46.67
N THR A 175 22.88 -33.53 45.79
CA THR A 175 23.63 -34.80 45.74
C THR A 175 24.58 -34.90 44.55
N ASN A 176 24.33 -34.14 43.48
CA ASN A 176 25.12 -34.15 42.25
C ASN A 176 25.56 -32.74 41.84
N GLN A 177 26.87 -32.51 41.87
CA GLN A 177 27.52 -31.25 41.48
C GLN A 177 27.22 -30.88 40.01
N ALA A 178 27.16 -31.85 39.10
CA ALA A 178 26.87 -31.59 37.68
C ALA A 178 25.43 -31.07 37.47
N SER A 179 24.47 -31.57 38.26
CA SER A 179 23.09 -31.07 38.26
C SER A 179 23.04 -29.61 38.73
N GLN A 180 23.76 -29.28 39.81
CA GLN A 180 23.85 -27.89 40.30
C GLN A 180 24.48 -26.95 39.25
N GLU A 181 25.57 -27.36 38.61
CA GLU A 181 26.26 -26.56 37.59
C GLU A 181 25.36 -26.27 36.38
N LEU A 182 24.72 -27.30 35.83
CA LEU A 182 23.84 -27.18 34.67
C LEU A 182 22.60 -26.33 34.99
N TRP A 183 22.00 -26.52 36.17
CA TRP A 183 20.86 -25.73 36.64
C TRP A 183 21.21 -24.26 36.88
N LYS A 184 22.35 -23.94 37.51
CA LYS A 184 22.82 -22.55 37.67
C LYS A 184 23.07 -21.88 36.31
N MET A 185 23.54 -22.63 35.31
CA MET A 185 23.71 -22.08 33.96
C MET A 185 22.37 -21.80 33.27
N GLY A 186 21.35 -22.64 33.48
CA GLY A 186 19.96 -22.36 33.09
C GLY A 186 19.43 -21.09 33.77
N LEU A 187 19.49 -21.01 35.11
CA LEU A 187 19.06 -19.83 35.86
C LEU A 187 19.76 -18.53 35.41
N ARG A 188 21.02 -18.59 34.99
CA ARG A 188 21.77 -17.43 34.48
C ARG A 188 21.37 -17.00 33.06
N SER A 189 20.44 -17.67 32.37
CA SER A 189 20.11 -17.40 30.96
C SER A 189 18.88 -16.50 30.75
N GLY A 190 18.07 -16.28 31.78
CA GLY A 190 16.88 -15.43 31.69
C GLY A 190 16.23 -15.18 33.05
N LEU A 191 15.23 -14.31 33.09
CA LEU A 191 14.39 -14.12 34.29
C LEU A 191 13.03 -14.83 34.15
N PHE A 192 12.60 -15.05 32.91
CA PHE A 192 11.30 -15.64 32.58
C PHE A 192 11.43 -16.77 31.56
N LEU A 193 10.69 -17.85 31.80
CA LEU A 193 10.38 -18.89 30.81
C LEU A 193 8.94 -18.72 30.32
N THR A 194 8.67 -19.14 29.08
CA THR A 194 7.29 -19.26 28.60
C THR A 194 6.70 -20.60 29.06
N LEU A 195 5.54 -20.58 29.72
CA LEU A 195 4.76 -21.79 29.99
C LEU A 195 3.97 -22.16 28.73
N ILE A 196 3.15 -21.22 28.28
CA ILE A 196 2.38 -21.27 27.03
C ILE A 196 2.11 -19.82 26.59
N ARG A 197 2.43 -19.50 25.33
CA ARG A 197 2.13 -18.17 24.74
C ARG A 197 2.65 -17.02 25.61
N ASP A 198 1.77 -16.13 26.08
CA ASP A 198 2.07 -14.97 26.93
C ASP A 198 2.15 -15.29 28.43
N GLU A 199 1.74 -16.49 28.87
CA GLU A 199 1.87 -16.94 30.25
C GLU A 199 3.34 -17.28 30.59
N VAL A 200 3.99 -16.39 31.35
CA VAL A 200 5.39 -16.53 31.76
C VAL A 200 5.56 -17.03 33.20
N LEU A 201 6.69 -17.69 33.47
CA LEU A 201 7.12 -18.14 34.79
C LEU A 201 8.37 -17.37 35.22
N ASN A 202 8.29 -16.60 36.33
CA ASN A 202 9.48 -16.00 36.94
C ASN A 202 10.29 -17.08 37.67
N ILE A 203 11.33 -17.59 37.00
CA ILE A 203 12.05 -18.79 37.46
C ILE A 203 12.72 -18.58 38.82
N HIS A 204 13.29 -17.39 39.04
CA HIS A 204 14.04 -17.09 40.26
C HIS A 204 13.11 -17.00 41.47
N LYS A 205 11.99 -16.27 41.34
CA LYS A 205 11.00 -16.18 42.41
C LYS A 205 10.40 -17.55 42.74
N VAL A 206 10.00 -18.31 41.73
CA VAL A 206 9.38 -19.64 41.94
C VAL A 206 10.36 -20.63 42.57
N SER A 207 11.63 -20.62 42.15
CA SER A 207 12.67 -21.45 42.76
C SER A 207 12.97 -21.04 44.21
N GLU A 208 12.99 -19.73 44.49
CA GLU A 208 13.19 -19.16 45.84
C GLU A 208 12.03 -19.55 46.77
N ASP A 209 10.79 -19.23 46.39
CA ASP A 209 9.56 -19.53 47.15
C ASP A 209 9.43 -21.05 47.44
N LEU A 210 9.76 -21.91 46.48
CA LEU A 210 9.74 -23.36 46.66
C LEU A 210 10.84 -23.83 47.63
N PHE A 211 12.10 -23.42 47.43
CA PHE A 211 13.22 -23.93 48.22
C PHE A 211 13.33 -23.32 49.63
N ASP A 212 12.80 -22.13 49.87
CA ASP A 212 12.64 -21.60 51.24
C ASP A 212 11.64 -22.45 52.06
N SER A 213 10.69 -23.14 51.41
CA SER A 213 9.76 -24.05 52.09
C SER A 213 10.37 -25.43 52.45
N ILE A 214 11.51 -25.80 51.86
CA ILE A 214 12.12 -27.14 52.00
C ILE A 214 13.38 -27.07 52.88
N LYS A 215 13.36 -27.79 54.01
CA LYS A 215 14.51 -27.88 54.92
C LYS A 215 15.74 -28.43 54.20
N GLY A 216 16.87 -27.74 54.36
CA GLY A 216 18.17 -28.12 53.79
C GLY A 216 18.58 -27.37 52.51
N TYR A 217 17.72 -26.53 51.94
CA TYR A 217 17.96 -25.87 50.64
C TYR A 217 18.49 -24.43 50.73
N SER A 218 18.86 -23.94 51.91
CA SER A 218 19.34 -22.55 52.10
C SER A 218 20.56 -22.18 51.24
N LYS A 219 21.45 -23.14 50.94
CA LYS A 219 22.55 -22.94 49.97
C LYS A 219 22.05 -22.73 48.54
N ARG A 220 20.96 -23.40 48.14
CA ARG A 220 20.34 -23.27 46.81
C ARG A 220 19.58 -21.95 46.68
N VAL A 221 18.95 -21.48 47.75
CA VAL A 221 18.37 -20.14 47.82
C VAL A 221 19.44 -19.06 47.62
N ALA A 222 20.65 -19.25 48.16
CA ALA A 222 21.78 -18.36 47.89
C ALA A 222 22.24 -18.44 46.41
N ASP A 223 22.35 -19.63 45.82
CA ASP A 223 22.65 -19.80 44.39
C ASP A 223 21.61 -19.07 43.48
N ILE A 224 20.31 -19.18 43.81
CA ILE A 224 19.23 -18.51 43.07
C ILE A 224 19.40 -16.99 43.12
N LYS A 225 19.74 -16.43 44.30
CA LYS A 225 19.94 -14.98 44.49
C LYS A 225 21.15 -14.47 43.69
N GLU A 226 22.25 -15.22 43.70
CA GLU A 226 23.44 -14.95 42.88
C GLU A 226 23.13 -14.98 41.38
N CYS A 227 22.41 -15.99 40.90
CA CYS A 227 22.02 -16.10 39.48
C CYS A 227 21.08 -14.96 39.06
N ARG A 228 20.13 -14.58 39.94
CA ARG A 228 19.20 -13.47 39.71
C ARG A 228 19.94 -12.14 39.55
N GLU A 229 20.92 -11.86 40.40
CA GLU A 229 21.75 -10.64 40.31
C GLU A 229 22.60 -10.64 39.03
N HIS A 230 23.15 -11.79 38.64
CA HIS A 230 23.85 -11.94 37.37
C HIS A 230 22.96 -11.64 36.16
N VAL A 231 21.73 -12.18 36.12
CA VAL A 231 20.75 -11.93 35.03
C VAL A 231 20.40 -10.45 34.92
N LEU A 232 20.07 -9.80 36.04
CA LEU A 232 19.70 -8.39 36.07
C LEU A 232 20.85 -7.43 35.67
N THR A 233 22.08 -7.92 35.62
CA THR A 233 23.28 -7.10 35.36
C THR A 233 23.90 -7.35 33.98
N ASN A 234 23.92 -8.59 33.48
CA ASN A 234 24.76 -8.97 32.34
C ASN A 234 24.01 -9.49 31.11
N ILE A 235 22.82 -10.07 31.30
CA ILE A 235 22.23 -10.97 30.30
C ILE A 235 21.48 -10.21 29.19
N GLY A 236 20.88 -9.05 29.50
CA GLY A 236 20.30 -8.16 28.49
C GLY A 236 21.31 -7.79 27.39
N ALA A 237 22.48 -7.28 27.79
CA ALA A 237 23.58 -6.99 26.87
C ALA A 237 24.05 -8.23 26.08
N MET A 238 24.17 -9.41 26.72
CA MET A 238 24.58 -10.64 26.03
C MET A 238 23.64 -11.00 24.86
N HIS A 239 22.32 -10.97 25.09
CA HIS A 239 21.32 -11.25 24.06
C HIS A 239 21.27 -10.15 22.98
N ARG A 240 21.50 -8.88 23.33
CA ARG A 240 21.66 -7.81 22.32
C ARG A 240 22.82 -8.09 21.38
N GLU A 241 23.99 -8.47 21.91
CA GLU A 241 25.16 -8.80 21.09
C GLU A 241 24.93 -10.05 20.21
N ARG A 242 24.18 -11.04 20.70
CA ARG A 242 23.77 -12.20 19.89
C ARG A 242 22.90 -11.81 18.72
N ARG A 243 21.86 -10.98 18.93
CA ARG A 243 21.01 -10.48 17.83
C ARG A 243 21.81 -9.66 16.82
N HIS A 244 22.75 -8.83 17.27
CA HIS A 244 23.66 -8.09 16.39
C HIS A 244 24.55 -9.03 15.54
N PHE A 245 25.14 -10.07 16.14
CA PHE A 245 25.91 -11.09 15.41
C PHE A 245 25.06 -11.82 14.36
N LEU A 246 23.87 -12.30 14.77
CA LEU A 246 22.98 -13.07 13.89
C LEU A 246 22.52 -12.25 12.68
N ARG A 247 22.24 -10.96 12.82
CA ARG A 247 21.94 -10.07 11.68
C ARG A 247 23.06 -10.09 10.63
N GLY A 248 24.32 -10.07 11.04
CA GLY A 248 25.47 -10.18 10.14
C GLY A 248 25.61 -11.58 9.52
N ALA A 249 25.66 -12.61 10.36
CA ALA A 249 25.90 -14.00 9.93
C ALA A 249 24.83 -14.51 8.96
N ILE A 250 23.56 -14.19 9.21
CA ILE A 250 22.43 -14.70 8.42
C ILE A 250 22.26 -13.93 7.12
N LYS A 251 22.63 -12.65 7.11
CA LYS A 251 22.75 -11.84 5.90
C LYS A 251 23.85 -12.36 4.96
N GLU A 252 25.01 -12.72 5.51
CA GLU A 252 26.07 -13.40 4.75
C GLU A 252 25.59 -14.75 4.21
N LEU A 253 25.08 -15.62 5.10
CA LEU A 253 24.58 -16.95 4.75
C LEU A 253 23.51 -16.90 3.65
N PHE A 254 22.50 -16.04 3.80
CA PHE A 254 21.49 -15.83 2.76
C PHE A 254 22.12 -15.34 1.45
N LYS A 255 23.04 -14.37 1.50
CA LYS A 255 23.63 -13.82 0.27
C LYS A 255 24.47 -14.84 -0.50
N VAL A 256 25.22 -15.71 0.18
CA VAL A 256 25.98 -16.79 -0.47
C VAL A 256 25.03 -17.86 -1.05
N LEU A 257 23.97 -18.23 -0.33
CA LEU A 257 23.01 -19.26 -0.79
C LEU A 257 22.04 -18.77 -1.89
N ASP A 258 21.75 -17.47 -1.97
CA ASP A 258 20.95 -16.83 -3.02
C ASP A 258 21.74 -16.69 -4.34
N ASP A 259 23.07 -16.53 -4.23
CA ASP A 259 24.03 -16.52 -5.36
C ASP A 259 24.32 -17.94 -5.86
N GLU A 260 24.54 -18.90 -4.94
CA GLU A 260 24.81 -20.31 -5.26
C GLU A 260 23.80 -21.28 -4.58
N PRO A 261 22.56 -21.41 -5.10
CA PRO A 261 21.53 -22.28 -4.53
C PRO A 261 21.88 -23.77 -4.44
N GLY A 262 22.88 -24.23 -5.20
CA GLY A 262 23.40 -25.61 -5.10
C GLY A 262 23.93 -25.96 -3.71
N LEU A 263 24.40 -24.97 -2.96
CA LEU A 263 24.91 -25.14 -1.60
C LEU A 263 23.83 -25.49 -0.57
N LEU A 264 22.54 -25.31 -0.89
CA LEU A 264 21.42 -25.65 -0.01
C LEU A 264 21.34 -27.15 0.30
N GLY A 265 21.91 -28.01 -0.55
CA GLY A 265 22.10 -29.43 -0.24
C GLY A 265 23.11 -29.66 0.90
N PRO A 266 24.43 -29.48 0.66
CA PRO A 266 25.45 -29.74 1.66
C PRO A 266 25.36 -28.83 2.90
N LYS A 267 24.76 -27.63 2.80
CA LYS A 267 24.70 -26.64 3.89
C LYS A 267 23.30 -26.45 4.49
N ALA A 268 22.34 -27.36 4.21
CA ALA A 268 20.98 -27.32 4.77
C ALA A 268 20.98 -27.10 6.30
N LEU A 269 21.86 -27.80 7.03
CA LEU A 269 21.99 -27.69 8.48
C LEU A 269 22.23 -26.24 8.95
N TYR A 270 23.08 -25.47 8.25
CA TYR A 270 23.38 -24.08 8.64
C TYR A 270 22.14 -23.18 8.52
N VAL A 271 21.27 -23.43 7.53
CA VAL A 271 20.00 -22.70 7.40
C VAL A 271 19.09 -22.98 8.59
N ILE A 272 18.94 -24.26 8.96
CA ILE A 272 18.10 -24.69 10.08
C ILE A 272 18.65 -24.19 11.43
N MET A 273 19.96 -24.21 11.63
CA MET A 273 20.64 -23.61 12.79
C MET A 273 20.42 -22.08 12.86
N ALA A 274 20.65 -21.36 11.76
CA ALA A 274 20.49 -19.91 11.67
C ALA A 274 19.06 -19.46 12.02
N LEU A 275 18.07 -20.18 11.49
CA LEU A 275 16.66 -19.98 11.81
C LEU A 275 16.40 -20.20 13.31
N SER A 276 16.81 -21.35 13.86
CA SER A 276 16.58 -21.65 15.28
C SER A 276 17.23 -20.64 16.22
N PHE A 277 18.47 -20.22 15.95
CA PHE A 277 19.18 -19.27 16.83
C PHE A 277 18.50 -17.90 16.81
N SER A 278 18.06 -17.45 15.63
CA SER A 278 17.32 -16.19 15.49
C SER A 278 15.98 -16.24 16.20
N ARG A 279 15.25 -17.34 16.01
CA ARG A 279 13.97 -17.58 16.67
C ARG A 279 14.12 -17.53 18.17
N ASP A 280 15.08 -18.27 18.73
CA ASP A 280 15.32 -18.32 20.17
C ASP A 280 15.59 -16.91 20.75
N GLU A 281 16.40 -16.10 20.07
CA GLU A 281 16.71 -14.71 20.47
C GLU A 281 15.51 -13.75 20.30
N VAL A 282 14.65 -13.97 19.30
CA VAL A 282 13.37 -13.23 19.13
C VAL A 282 12.42 -13.58 20.28
N LEU A 283 12.19 -14.87 20.56
CA LEU A 283 11.33 -15.31 21.67
C LEU A 283 11.86 -14.82 23.03
N TRP A 284 13.18 -14.80 23.21
CA TRP A 284 13.80 -14.27 24.42
C TRP A 284 13.53 -12.78 24.58
N LEU A 285 13.71 -11.98 23.53
CA LEU A 285 13.48 -10.54 23.60
C LEU A 285 12.00 -10.22 23.88
N VAL A 286 11.08 -10.88 23.16
CA VAL A 286 9.62 -10.64 23.30
C VAL A 286 9.19 -10.84 24.76
N ARG A 287 9.46 -12.01 25.35
CA ARG A 287 9.02 -12.31 26.73
C ARG A 287 9.66 -11.44 27.80
N HIS A 288 10.88 -10.93 27.59
CA HIS A 288 11.53 -10.03 28.55
C HIS A 288 11.17 -8.54 28.35
N SER A 289 10.77 -8.13 27.14
CA SER A 289 10.52 -6.70 26.81
C SER A 289 9.41 -6.03 27.63
N GLU A 290 8.39 -6.78 28.08
CA GLU A 290 7.29 -6.26 28.92
C GLU A 290 7.36 -6.72 30.39
N ASN A 291 7.99 -7.86 30.68
CA ASN A 291 7.95 -8.49 32.01
C ASN A 291 9.11 -8.09 32.94
N MET A 292 10.16 -7.45 32.43
CA MET A 292 11.34 -7.13 33.23
C MET A 292 11.04 -6.08 34.33
N PRO A 293 11.46 -6.31 35.60
CA PRO A 293 11.32 -5.35 36.68
C PRO A 293 12.23 -4.13 36.44
N LYS A 294 11.93 -2.98 37.05
CA LYS A 294 12.64 -1.68 36.90
C LYS A 294 14.14 -1.84 36.58
N ILE A 295 14.46 -1.70 35.30
CA ILE A 295 15.77 -2.01 34.71
C ILE A 295 16.69 -0.77 34.84
N LYS A 296 17.98 -0.98 35.08
CA LYS A 296 18.99 0.10 35.01
C LYS A 296 19.27 0.56 33.56
N MET A 297 19.28 -0.39 32.63
CA MET A 297 19.61 -0.23 31.20
C MET A 297 18.44 -0.78 30.35
N PRO A 298 17.32 -0.04 30.19
CA PRO A 298 16.14 -0.52 29.46
C PRO A 298 16.40 -0.80 27.96
N GLU A 299 17.41 -0.17 27.37
CA GLU A 299 17.82 -0.32 25.97
C GLU A 299 18.38 -1.70 25.60
N ASP A 300 18.82 -2.52 26.57
CA ASP A 300 19.21 -3.91 26.33
C ASP A 300 18.01 -4.78 25.85
N TYR A 301 16.80 -4.38 26.23
CA TYR A 301 15.53 -5.08 26.01
C TYR A 301 14.69 -4.44 24.89
N ILE A 302 15.34 -3.62 24.06
CA ILE A 302 14.78 -2.97 22.88
C ILE A 302 15.71 -3.28 21.71
N ASP A 303 15.16 -3.55 20.51
CA ASP A 303 15.96 -3.77 19.30
C ASP A 303 15.30 -3.07 18.11
N ASN A 304 15.81 -1.87 17.79
CA ASN A 304 15.33 -1.06 16.67
C ASN A 304 15.64 -1.71 15.30
N GLN A 305 16.50 -2.74 15.26
CA GLN A 305 16.92 -3.43 14.05
C GLN A 305 16.29 -4.81 13.91
N MET A 306 15.24 -5.11 14.68
CA MET A 306 14.51 -6.38 14.60
C MET A 306 13.98 -6.67 13.18
N ALA A 307 13.62 -5.63 12.44
CA ALA A 307 13.20 -5.72 11.04
C ALA A 307 14.17 -6.54 10.16
N GLU A 308 15.48 -6.28 10.29
CA GLU A 308 16.53 -6.93 9.50
C GLU A 308 16.65 -8.42 9.84
N LEU A 309 16.57 -8.78 11.13
CA LEU A 309 16.65 -10.17 11.56
C LEU A 309 15.46 -10.97 11.03
N LEU A 310 14.24 -10.46 11.23
CA LEU A 310 13.01 -11.09 10.71
C LEU A 310 13.02 -11.19 9.18
N PHE A 311 13.53 -10.18 8.48
CA PHE A 311 13.62 -10.18 7.02
C PHE A 311 14.54 -11.29 6.50
N TYR A 312 15.72 -11.50 7.10
CA TYR A 312 16.61 -12.57 6.66
C TYR A 312 16.15 -13.96 7.09
N MET A 313 15.41 -14.11 8.20
CA MET A 313 14.69 -15.35 8.52
C MET A 313 13.69 -15.70 7.42
N GLU A 314 12.83 -14.75 7.03
CA GLU A 314 11.84 -14.95 5.96
C GLU A 314 12.50 -15.22 4.60
N LYS A 315 13.60 -14.54 4.27
CA LYS A 315 14.36 -14.81 3.04
C LYS A 315 14.99 -16.20 3.01
N LEU A 316 15.54 -16.71 4.13
CA LEU A 316 16.04 -18.10 4.19
C LEU A 316 14.91 -19.14 4.06
N ARG A 317 13.77 -18.91 4.71
CA ARG A 317 12.57 -19.77 4.57
C ARG A 317 12.10 -19.82 3.11
N ALA A 318 11.98 -18.66 2.47
CA ALA A 318 11.61 -18.55 1.06
C ALA A 318 12.64 -19.22 0.12
N LEU A 319 13.94 -19.11 0.42
CA LEU A 319 15.01 -19.71 -0.36
C LEU A 319 14.96 -21.25 -0.32
N MET A 320 14.79 -21.85 0.88
CA MET A 320 14.60 -23.29 1.04
C MET A 320 13.37 -23.81 0.30
N ARG A 321 12.23 -23.10 0.37
CA ARG A 321 11.01 -23.45 -0.39
C ARG A 321 11.22 -23.35 -1.90
N ARG A 322 11.83 -22.27 -2.38
CA ARG A 322 12.09 -22.01 -3.82
C ARG A 322 12.98 -23.07 -4.46
N TYR A 323 13.96 -23.58 -3.72
CA TYR A 323 14.95 -24.55 -4.19
C TYR A 323 14.80 -25.93 -3.53
N ILE A 324 13.60 -26.27 -3.03
CA ILE A 324 13.32 -27.54 -2.35
C ILE A 324 13.77 -28.77 -3.15
N HIS A 325 13.59 -28.75 -4.47
CA HIS A 325 14.06 -29.80 -5.39
C HIS A 325 15.58 -30.05 -5.30
N VAL A 326 16.39 -29.01 -5.08
CA VAL A 326 17.86 -29.13 -4.93
C VAL A 326 18.20 -29.86 -3.63
N VAL A 327 17.53 -29.48 -2.54
CA VAL A 327 17.68 -30.10 -1.20
C VAL A 327 17.25 -31.57 -1.25
N GLN A 328 16.05 -31.85 -1.78
CA GLN A 328 15.52 -33.21 -1.95
C GLN A 328 16.46 -34.08 -2.80
N ARG A 329 16.91 -33.59 -3.95
CA ARG A 329 17.80 -34.33 -4.86
C ARG A 329 19.12 -34.69 -4.17
N TYR A 330 19.73 -33.74 -3.46
CA TYR A 330 20.97 -33.97 -2.71
C TYR A 330 20.79 -35.03 -1.63
N HIS A 331 19.78 -34.90 -0.77
CA HIS A 331 19.58 -35.83 0.34
C HIS A 331 19.05 -37.21 -0.08
N VAL A 332 18.29 -37.32 -1.18
CA VAL A 332 17.96 -38.63 -1.79
C VAL A 332 19.21 -39.36 -2.25
N GLN A 333 20.18 -38.67 -2.85
CA GLN A 333 21.46 -39.28 -3.21
C GLN A 333 22.26 -39.69 -1.97
N TYR A 334 22.30 -38.83 -0.95
CA TYR A 334 23.02 -39.09 0.30
C TYR A 334 22.47 -40.33 1.03
N LEU A 335 21.15 -40.39 1.19
CA LEU A 335 20.45 -41.51 1.83
C LEU A 335 20.69 -42.83 1.08
N ALA A 336 20.55 -42.84 -0.24
CA ALA A 336 20.66 -44.05 -1.06
C ALA A 336 22.09 -44.56 -1.25
N GLN A 337 23.06 -43.65 -1.39
CA GLN A 337 24.42 -43.98 -1.86
C GLN A 337 25.48 -43.92 -0.77
N PHE A 338 25.18 -43.32 0.39
CA PHE A 338 26.09 -43.24 1.52
C PHE A 338 25.45 -43.79 2.79
N ASP A 339 24.35 -43.19 3.26
CA ASP A 339 23.79 -43.54 4.58
C ASP A 339 23.31 -44.99 4.64
N ALA A 340 22.66 -45.49 3.59
CA ALA A 340 22.25 -46.90 3.49
C ALA A 340 23.44 -47.87 3.59
N LEU A 341 24.60 -47.53 3.01
CA LEU A 341 25.80 -48.37 3.04
C LEU A 341 26.45 -48.35 4.43
N VAL A 342 26.60 -47.16 5.03
CA VAL A 342 27.18 -46.98 6.37
C VAL A 342 26.29 -47.62 7.43
N LEU A 343 24.97 -47.46 7.33
CA LEU A 343 24.00 -48.13 8.21
C LEU A 343 24.11 -49.65 8.09
N ASN A 344 24.14 -50.19 6.86
CA ASN A 344 24.28 -51.62 6.66
C ASN A 344 25.58 -52.19 7.25
N ASP A 345 26.73 -51.54 7.01
CA ASP A 345 27.99 -51.94 7.62
C ASP A 345 27.95 -51.88 9.16
N THR A 346 27.35 -50.81 9.72
CA THR A 346 27.14 -50.66 11.17
C THR A 346 26.29 -51.81 11.75
N ILE A 347 25.25 -52.25 11.04
CA ILE A 347 24.40 -53.39 11.44
C ILE A 347 25.15 -54.72 11.34
N GLN A 348 25.88 -54.98 10.24
CA GLN A 348 26.61 -56.24 10.06
C GLN A 348 27.74 -56.45 11.10
N ASN A 349 28.25 -55.35 11.68
CA ASN A 349 29.26 -55.39 12.73
C ASN A 349 28.68 -55.62 14.15
N MET A 350 27.37 -55.84 14.30
CA MET A 350 26.73 -56.14 15.60
C MET A 350 26.81 -57.63 15.95
N TYR A 351 27.21 -57.94 17.19
CA TYR A 351 27.43 -59.33 17.64
C TYR A 351 26.15 -60.07 18.05
N VAL A 352 25.12 -59.34 18.49
CA VAL A 352 23.83 -59.88 18.95
C VAL A 352 22.73 -58.89 18.58
N CYS A 353 21.76 -59.31 17.76
CA CYS A 353 20.57 -58.53 17.42
C CYS A 353 19.35 -59.48 17.41
N PRO A 354 18.26 -59.21 18.16
CA PRO A 354 17.06 -60.04 18.11
C PRO A 354 16.26 -59.84 16.82
N GLU A 355 15.27 -60.71 16.60
CA GLU A 355 14.52 -60.77 15.35
C GLU A 355 13.73 -59.47 15.06
N GLU A 356 13.07 -58.89 16.05
CA GLU A 356 12.26 -57.67 15.87
C GLU A 356 13.12 -56.45 15.52
N GLU A 357 14.19 -56.20 16.27
CA GLU A 357 15.15 -55.12 15.97
C GLU A 357 15.85 -55.34 14.62
N SER A 358 16.23 -56.57 14.30
CA SER A 358 16.87 -56.93 13.02
C SER A 358 15.94 -56.67 11.81
N VAL A 359 14.64 -56.94 11.95
CA VAL A 359 13.64 -56.63 10.92
C VAL A 359 13.50 -55.12 10.72
N LEU A 360 13.46 -54.32 11.78
CA LEU A 360 13.44 -52.85 11.68
C LEU A 360 14.71 -52.30 11.04
N MET A 361 15.88 -52.75 11.48
CA MET A 361 17.17 -52.33 10.90
C MET A 361 17.28 -52.67 9.41
N SER A 362 16.83 -53.87 9.03
CA SER A 362 16.81 -54.31 7.62
C SER A 362 15.81 -53.51 6.79
N SER A 363 14.66 -53.12 7.37
CA SER A 363 13.67 -52.29 6.67
C SER A 363 14.21 -50.88 6.38
N PHE A 364 14.99 -50.29 7.31
CA PHE A 364 15.68 -49.01 7.08
C PHE A 364 16.63 -49.10 5.88
N VAL A 365 17.56 -50.07 5.88
CA VAL A 365 18.53 -50.24 4.76
C VAL A 365 17.80 -50.45 3.43
N SER A 366 16.74 -51.27 3.42
CA SER A 366 15.92 -51.51 2.22
C SER A 366 15.20 -50.25 1.72
N ALA A 367 14.56 -49.50 2.63
CA ALA A 367 13.85 -48.27 2.30
C ALA A 367 14.78 -47.19 1.76
N LEU A 368 15.96 -47.02 2.35
CA LEU A 368 16.96 -46.04 1.89
C LEU A 368 17.61 -46.46 0.56
N SER A 369 17.96 -47.73 0.40
CA SER A 369 18.60 -48.26 -0.83
C SER A 369 17.66 -48.25 -2.05
N ALA A 370 16.34 -48.25 -1.83
CA ALA A 370 15.34 -48.16 -2.89
C ALA A 370 15.20 -46.75 -3.48
N LEU A 371 15.73 -45.72 -2.79
CA LEU A 371 15.57 -44.32 -3.21
C LEU A 371 16.38 -44.03 -4.47
N SER A 372 15.83 -43.21 -5.37
CA SER A 372 16.57 -42.73 -6.52
C SER A 372 16.19 -41.32 -6.95
N VAL A 373 17.15 -40.63 -7.55
CA VAL A 373 17.01 -39.27 -8.11
C VAL A 373 15.83 -39.15 -9.08
N LYS A 374 15.48 -40.23 -9.79
CA LYS A 374 14.34 -40.25 -10.71
C LYS A 374 13.02 -39.91 -10.00
N GLN A 375 12.88 -40.26 -8.74
CA GLN A 375 11.67 -39.98 -7.96
C GLN A 375 11.50 -38.48 -7.70
N VAL A 376 12.61 -37.78 -7.43
CA VAL A 376 12.64 -36.31 -7.31
C VAL A 376 12.35 -35.65 -8.65
N ASP A 377 12.98 -36.15 -9.73
CA ASP A 377 12.76 -35.64 -11.09
C ASP A 377 11.30 -35.87 -11.57
N ASN A 378 10.66 -36.95 -11.14
CA ASN A 378 9.24 -37.27 -11.34
C ASN A 378 8.29 -36.48 -10.43
N LYS A 379 8.79 -35.82 -9.38
CA LYS A 379 8.00 -35.19 -8.29
C LYS A 379 7.10 -36.18 -7.54
N GLU A 380 7.62 -37.37 -7.24
CA GLU A 380 6.96 -38.33 -6.35
C GLU A 380 6.84 -37.75 -4.92
N GLU A 381 5.72 -38.04 -4.24
CA GLU A 381 5.56 -37.70 -2.82
C GLU A 381 6.32 -38.73 -1.97
N PHE A 382 7.23 -38.24 -1.12
CA PHE A 382 7.98 -39.05 -0.17
C PHE A 382 7.28 -39.05 1.20
N ASP A 383 7.33 -40.18 1.91
CA ASP A 383 6.86 -40.29 3.30
C ASP A 383 7.81 -41.15 4.13
N PHE A 384 8.61 -40.50 4.97
CA PHE A 384 9.52 -41.14 5.92
C PHE A 384 9.00 -41.11 7.36
N ARG A 385 7.73 -40.74 7.60
CA ARG A 385 7.11 -40.82 8.92
C ARG A 385 7.17 -42.25 9.50
N PRO A 386 6.95 -43.34 8.73
CA PRO A 386 7.13 -44.70 9.25
C PRO A 386 8.56 -44.95 9.72
N LEU A 387 9.57 -44.63 8.89
CA LEU A 387 11.00 -44.82 9.22
C LEU A 387 11.41 -44.05 10.49
N ARG A 388 10.98 -42.79 10.62
CA ARG A 388 11.27 -41.98 11.82
C ARG A 388 10.57 -42.52 13.08
N LEU A 389 9.33 -43.02 12.94
CA LEU A 389 8.60 -43.62 14.07
C LEU A 389 9.18 -44.97 14.48
N ASP A 390 9.64 -45.78 13.52
CA ASP A 390 10.34 -47.03 13.77
C ASP A 390 11.73 -46.80 14.39
N TRP A 391 12.42 -45.71 14.04
CA TRP A 391 13.63 -45.29 14.78
C TRP A 391 13.32 -44.96 16.24
N LEU A 392 12.24 -44.22 16.52
CA LEU A 392 11.79 -43.96 17.90
C LEU A 392 11.37 -45.25 18.65
N ARG A 393 10.74 -46.22 17.97
CA ARG A 393 10.44 -47.55 18.54
C ARG A 393 11.74 -48.28 18.90
N LEU A 394 12.69 -48.33 17.98
CA LEU A 394 13.99 -48.98 18.19
C LEU A 394 14.78 -48.30 19.31
N GLN A 395 14.78 -46.97 19.40
CA GLN A 395 15.33 -46.22 20.54
C GLN A 395 14.68 -46.70 21.85
N ALA A 396 13.36 -46.84 21.93
CA ALA A 396 12.69 -47.31 23.14
C ALA A 396 13.09 -48.76 23.50
N TYR A 397 13.04 -49.69 22.53
CA TYR A 397 13.40 -51.11 22.74
C TYR A 397 14.85 -51.28 23.23
N THR A 398 15.78 -50.54 22.63
CA THR A 398 17.22 -50.61 22.93
C THR A 398 17.64 -49.79 24.15
N SER A 399 16.71 -49.04 24.78
CA SER A 399 16.99 -48.20 25.95
C SER A 399 16.48 -48.78 27.28
N VAL A 400 15.65 -49.82 27.29
CA VAL A 400 15.21 -50.44 28.56
C VAL A 400 16.37 -51.17 29.25
N ASN A 401 16.33 -51.27 30.58
CA ASN A 401 17.33 -52.03 31.32
C ASN A 401 17.25 -53.52 30.96
N LYS A 402 18.42 -54.13 30.68
CA LYS A 402 18.56 -55.49 30.15
C LYS A 402 17.95 -55.70 28.76
N ALA A 403 17.81 -54.65 27.94
CA ALA A 403 17.59 -54.80 26.51
C ALA A 403 18.63 -55.79 25.91
N PRO A 404 18.26 -56.71 25.01
CA PRO A 404 19.21 -57.62 24.36
C PRO A 404 20.27 -56.87 23.54
N LEU A 405 19.89 -55.70 22.99
CA LEU A 405 20.73 -54.80 22.22
C LEU A 405 20.72 -53.40 22.89
N PRO A 406 21.56 -53.11 23.91
CA PRO A 406 21.54 -51.81 24.57
C PRO A 406 22.18 -50.72 23.69
N ILE A 407 21.45 -49.65 23.36
CA ILE A 407 21.92 -48.59 22.44
C ILE A 407 23.24 -47.93 22.89
N LYS A 408 23.45 -47.81 24.20
CA LYS A 408 24.67 -47.30 24.82
C LYS A 408 25.94 -48.08 24.46
N ASP A 409 25.81 -49.35 24.08
CA ASP A 409 26.91 -50.23 23.70
C ASP A 409 27.17 -50.20 22.18
N TYR A 410 26.28 -49.54 21.41
CA TYR A 410 26.34 -49.36 19.95
C TYR A 410 26.25 -47.87 19.55
N PRO A 411 27.23 -47.03 19.97
CA PRO A 411 27.16 -45.59 19.80
C PRO A 411 27.05 -45.13 18.33
N ASP A 412 27.69 -45.84 17.40
CA ASP A 412 27.74 -45.43 16.00
C ASP A 412 26.40 -45.66 15.27
N LEU A 413 25.61 -46.66 15.67
CA LEU A 413 24.23 -46.83 15.20
C LEU A 413 23.40 -45.57 15.46
N ALA A 414 23.48 -45.04 16.69
CA ALA A 414 22.72 -43.86 17.07
C ALA A 414 23.16 -42.62 16.28
N LYS A 415 24.46 -42.41 16.08
CA LYS A 415 24.98 -41.31 15.25
C LYS A 415 24.47 -41.40 13.80
N VAL A 416 24.59 -42.57 13.18
CA VAL A 416 24.17 -42.81 11.79
C VAL A 416 22.66 -42.63 11.65
N MET A 417 21.85 -43.17 12.57
CA MET A 417 20.40 -43.02 12.53
C MET A 417 19.93 -41.58 12.80
N ASN A 418 20.57 -40.85 13.70
CA ASN A 418 20.26 -39.43 13.94
C ASN A 418 20.64 -38.54 12.73
N LEU A 419 21.69 -38.90 11.98
CA LEU A 419 22.03 -38.27 10.69
C LEU A 419 20.97 -38.58 9.62
N ILE A 420 20.62 -39.86 9.45
CA ILE A 420 19.56 -40.34 8.54
C ILE A 420 18.23 -39.65 8.84
N GLN A 421 17.89 -39.46 10.11
CA GLN A 421 16.67 -38.79 10.51
C GLN A 421 16.62 -37.34 10.00
N PHE A 422 17.71 -36.58 10.13
CA PHE A 422 17.81 -35.23 9.57
C PHE A 422 17.72 -35.27 8.04
N HIS A 423 18.49 -36.14 7.37
CA HIS A 423 18.45 -36.29 5.92
C HIS A 423 17.05 -36.69 5.40
N SER A 424 16.32 -37.55 6.10
CA SER A 424 14.94 -37.92 5.76
C SER A 424 14.03 -36.69 5.80
N ARG A 425 14.11 -35.85 6.85
CA ARG A 425 13.33 -34.61 6.96
C ARG A 425 13.68 -33.62 5.86
N MET A 426 14.91 -33.64 5.34
CA MET A 426 15.31 -32.84 4.18
C MET A 426 14.70 -33.30 2.85
N VAL A 427 14.07 -34.48 2.80
CA VAL A 427 13.36 -34.98 1.62
C VAL A 427 11.84 -34.76 1.73
N ASP A 428 11.19 -35.19 2.83
CA ASP A 428 9.72 -35.19 2.95
C ASP A 428 9.14 -34.10 3.87
N ASN A 429 9.95 -33.48 4.74
CA ASN A 429 9.45 -32.78 5.93
C ASN A 429 10.16 -31.44 6.20
N VAL A 430 10.65 -30.78 5.14
CA VAL A 430 11.35 -29.49 5.24
C VAL A 430 10.43 -28.39 5.75
N GLU A 431 9.16 -28.35 5.34
CA GLU A 431 8.23 -27.29 5.74
C GLU A 431 7.92 -27.31 7.24
N GLU A 432 7.69 -28.50 7.82
CA GLU A 432 7.51 -28.63 9.28
C GLU A 432 8.79 -28.26 10.03
N LEU A 433 9.99 -28.62 9.52
CA LEU A 433 11.25 -28.22 10.18
C LEU A 433 11.51 -26.71 10.08
N LEU A 434 11.18 -26.08 8.94
CA LEU A 434 11.20 -24.63 8.80
C LEU A 434 10.25 -23.99 9.81
N GLN A 435 9.03 -24.51 9.97
CA GLN A 435 8.10 -24.07 11.01
C GLN A 435 8.71 -24.25 12.41
N GLU A 436 9.14 -25.46 12.78
CA GLU A 436 9.74 -25.80 14.08
C GLU A 436 10.90 -24.88 14.48
N THR A 437 11.72 -24.45 13.51
CA THR A 437 12.93 -23.65 13.75
C THR A 437 12.79 -22.15 13.52
N SER A 438 11.70 -21.66 12.91
CA SER A 438 11.48 -20.21 12.70
C SER A 438 10.10 -19.70 13.08
N GLU A 439 9.35 -20.49 13.86
CA GLU A 439 8.09 -20.09 14.48
C GLU A 439 8.24 -18.80 15.31
N VAL A 440 7.45 -17.77 15.01
CA VAL A 440 7.42 -16.47 15.73
C VAL A 440 5.99 -15.94 15.92
N SER A 441 4.99 -16.83 15.90
CA SER A 441 3.58 -16.52 16.19
C SER A 441 3.35 -15.95 17.60
N ILE A 442 4.36 -15.98 18.47
CA ILE A 442 4.37 -15.31 19.77
C ILE A 442 3.92 -13.85 19.67
N PHE A 443 4.21 -13.16 18.56
CA PHE A 443 3.78 -11.79 18.31
C PHE A 443 2.25 -11.62 18.23
N CYS A 444 1.48 -12.68 17.96
CA CYS A 444 0.01 -12.69 18.04
C CYS A 444 -0.50 -12.47 19.49
N PHE A 445 0.31 -12.89 20.47
CA PHE A 445 0.02 -12.75 21.91
C PHE A 445 0.67 -11.49 22.50
N TYR A 446 1.74 -10.98 21.87
CA TYR A 446 2.40 -9.70 22.20
C TYR A 446 2.24 -8.62 21.11
N PRO A 447 1.01 -8.22 20.74
CA PRO A 447 0.79 -7.26 19.64
C PRO A 447 1.40 -5.88 19.92
N ARG A 448 1.41 -5.44 21.19
CA ARG A 448 2.01 -4.14 21.60
C ARG A 448 3.51 -4.10 21.39
N VAL A 449 4.21 -5.19 21.72
CA VAL A 449 5.65 -5.35 21.45
C VAL A 449 5.92 -5.29 19.95
N PHE A 450 5.09 -5.99 19.16
CA PHE A 450 5.25 -6.08 17.72
C PHE A 450 5.01 -4.72 17.01
N GLU A 451 3.93 -4.02 17.36
CA GLU A 451 3.63 -2.66 16.89
C GLU A 451 4.73 -1.65 17.28
N LYS A 452 5.28 -1.77 18.49
CA LYS A 452 6.40 -0.93 18.95
C LYS A 452 7.68 -1.19 18.14
N MET A 453 8.03 -2.46 17.93
CA MET A 453 9.20 -2.85 17.10
C MET A 453 9.06 -2.35 15.66
N PHE A 454 7.86 -2.44 15.07
CA PHE A 454 7.58 -1.87 13.74
C PHE A 454 7.78 -0.36 13.74
N THR A 455 7.21 0.35 14.71
CA THR A 455 7.30 1.82 14.81
C THR A 455 8.76 2.27 14.89
N GLN A 456 9.55 1.67 15.79
CA GLN A 456 10.99 1.97 15.95
C GLN A 456 11.78 1.67 14.66
N SER A 457 11.49 0.55 14.00
CA SER A 457 12.11 0.19 12.72
C SER A 457 11.72 1.16 11.58
N SER A 458 10.52 1.75 11.63
CA SER A 458 10.03 2.68 10.60
C SER A 458 10.70 4.05 10.67
N GLU A 459 11.16 4.46 11.86
CA GLU A 459 11.86 5.72 12.07
C GLU A 459 13.30 5.66 11.51
N GLU A 460 14.03 4.56 11.74
CA GLU A 460 15.41 4.37 11.27
C GLU A 460 15.49 4.26 9.72
N MET A 461 16.47 4.91 9.08
CA MET A 461 16.57 4.94 7.61
C MET A 461 16.95 3.57 7.03
N THR A 462 17.97 2.95 7.61
CA THR A 462 18.55 1.65 7.25
C THR A 462 17.58 0.49 7.41
N MET A 463 16.54 0.64 8.22
CA MET A 463 15.55 -0.40 8.49
C MET A 463 14.31 -0.35 7.58
N LYS A 464 14.10 0.75 6.83
CA LYS A 464 12.95 0.92 5.93
C LYS A 464 12.84 -0.19 4.87
N ARG A 465 13.98 -0.68 4.36
CA ARG A 465 14.07 -1.82 3.44
C ARG A 465 13.61 -3.16 3.99
N TYR A 466 13.48 -3.28 5.31
CA TYR A 466 13.15 -4.53 5.98
C TYR A 466 11.72 -4.56 6.52
N LEU A 467 10.97 -3.44 6.47
CA LEU A 467 9.65 -3.30 7.10
C LEU A 467 8.60 -4.32 6.64
N MET A 468 8.73 -4.87 5.42
CA MET A 468 7.81 -5.90 4.91
C MET A 468 7.89 -7.22 5.69
N SER A 469 8.93 -7.44 6.52
CA SER A 469 9.01 -8.62 7.38
C SER A 469 7.92 -8.66 8.45
N PHE A 470 7.47 -7.51 8.96
CA PHE A 470 6.39 -7.43 9.95
C PHE A 470 5.05 -7.98 9.43
N PRO A 471 4.50 -7.52 8.29
CA PRO A 471 3.28 -8.12 7.74
C PRO A 471 3.50 -9.56 7.25
N SER A 472 4.69 -9.91 6.71
CA SER A 472 5.02 -11.31 6.34
C SER A 472 4.89 -12.27 7.52
N VAL A 473 5.43 -11.90 8.69
CA VAL A 473 5.39 -12.67 9.93
C VAL A 473 3.95 -12.91 10.44
N CYS A 474 2.98 -12.06 10.09
CA CYS A 474 1.57 -12.34 10.42
C CYS A 474 1.04 -13.63 9.76
N SER A 475 1.66 -14.13 8.68
CA SER A 475 1.34 -15.44 8.09
C SER A 475 1.58 -16.61 9.05
N HIS A 476 2.49 -16.47 10.03
CA HIS A 476 2.77 -17.52 11.01
C HIS A 476 1.63 -17.67 12.05
N PHE A 477 0.72 -16.70 12.15
CA PHE A 477 -0.24 -16.66 13.26
C PHE A 477 -1.37 -17.68 13.09
N SER A 478 -1.58 -18.26 11.90
CA SER A 478 -2.43 -19.45 11.73
C SER A 478 -1.84 -20.70 12.39
N ASN A 479 -0.51 -20.75 12.55
CA ASN A 479 0.22 -21.96 12.89
C ASN A 479 0.33 -22.17 14.42
N CYS A 480 -0.18 -21.23 15.23
CA CYS A 480 -0.21 -21.32 16.69
C CYS A 480 -1.48 -21.97 17.26
N GLY A 481 -2.45 -22.28 16.38
CA GLY A 481 -3.69 -22.97 16.73
C GLY A 481 -3.47 -24.48 16.82
N HIS A 482 -4.13 -25.14 17.78
CA HIS A 482 -4.09 -26.60 17.90
C HIS A 482 -5.43 -27.24 17.47
N PRO A 483 -5.45 -28.41 16.79
CA PRO A 483 -6.70 -29.07 16.39
C PRO A 483 -7.65 -29.43 17.54
N LEU A 484 -7.15 -29.49 18.79
CA LEU A 484 -7.96 -29.69 20.00
C LEU A 484 -8.55 -28.39 20.60
N CYS A 485 -8.27 -27.22 20.02
CA CYS A 485 -8.88 -25.94 20.39
C CYS A 485 -9.18 -25.09 19.14
N PRO A 486 -10.11 -25.52 18.26
CA PRO A 486 -10.45 -24.78 17.04
C PRO A 486 -11.09 -23.40 17.31
N GLU A 487 -11.54 -23.12 18.54
CA GLU A 487 -12.21 -21.87 18.94
C GLU A 487 -11.28 -20.66 18.94
N GLU A 488 -9.95 -20.87 18.98
CA GLU A 488 -8.97 -19.81 19.19
C GLU A 488 -8.46 -19.12 17.90
N VAL A 489 -8.83 -19.63 16.72
CA VAL A 489 -8.34 -19.18 15.41
C VAL A 489 -8.65 -17.68 15.20
N SER A 490 -7.62 -16.84 15.35
CA SER A 490 -7.82 -15.42 15.60
C SER A 490 -7.59 -14.54 14.37
N LYS A 491 -8.64 -13.81 13.95
CA LYS A 491 -8.54 -12.74 12.93
C LYS A 491 -7.64 -11.56 13.33
N LYS A 492 -7.04 -11.57 14.53
CA LYS A 492 -6.08 -10.55 15.01
C LYS A 492 -4.87 -10.42 14.09
N GLY A 493 -4.36 -11.52 13.53
CA GLY A 493 -3.19 -11.50 12.64
C GLY A 493 -3.43 -10.71 11.35
N LEU A 494 -4.58 -10.94 10.70
CA LEU A 494 -4.98 -10.19 9.51
C LEU A 494 -5.08 -8.68 9.77
N ARG A 495 -5.65 -8.28 10.92
CA ARG A 495 -5.75 -6.86 11.31
C ARG A 495 -4.37 -6.20 11.44
N LEU A 496 -3.43 -6.85 12.13
CA LEU A 496 -2.05 -6.35 12.28
C LEU A 496 -1.35 -6.24 10.93
N CYS A 497 -1.47 -7.26 10.09
CA CYS A 497 -0.92 -7.27 8.73
C CYS A 497 -1.41 -6.06 7.91
N VAL A 498 -2.72 -5.82 7.88
CA VAL A 498 -3.33 -4.66 7.20
C VAL A 498 -2.78 -3.34 7.78
N THR A 499 -2.74 -3.19 9.10
CA THR A 499 -2.23 -1.97 9.75
C THR A 499 -0.75 -1.67 9.43
N PHE A 500 0.10 -2.70 9.29
CA PHE A 500 1.49 -2.48 8.85
C PHE A 500 1.58 -2.13 7.36
N LEU A 501 0.81 -2.81 6.50
CA LEU A 501 0.79 -2.54 5.06
C LEU A 501 0.25 -1.14 4.74
N GLU A 502 -0.79 -0.68 5.41
CA GLU A 502 -1.30 0.70 5.32
C GLU A 502 -0.23 1.72 5.71
N GLN A 503 0.55 1.46 6.77
CA GLN A 503 1.62 2.36 7.20
C GLN A 503 2.80 2.40 6.21
N ILE A 504 3.25 1.25 5.70
CA ILE A 504 4.29 1.17 4.67
C ILE A 504 3.83 1.86 3.38
N ALA A 505 2.60 1.59 2.94
CA ALA A 505 1.98 2.20 1.76
C ALA A 505 1.85 3.72 1.91
N LYS A 506 1.37 4.20 3.06
CA LYS A 506 1.25 5.63 3.38
C LYS A 506 2.60 6.34 3.40
N HIS A 507 3.63 5.74 4.02
CA HIS A 507 4.95 6.36 4.09
C HIS A 507 5.61 6.40 2.70
N THR A 508 5.50 5.33 1.92
CA THR A 508 5.99 5.29 0.52
C THR A 508 5.25 6.29 -0.35
N SER A 509 3.91 6.33 -0.28
CA SER A 509 3.06 7.27 -1.01
C SER A 509 3.41 8.73 -0.70
N ASN A 510 3.56 9.09 0.58
CA ASN A 510 3.96 10.43 0.99
C ASN A 510 5.31 10.84 0.36
N VAL A 511 6.34 10.01 0.47
CA VAL A 511 7.68 10.33 -0.06
C VAL A 511 7.65 10.49 -1.59
N VAL A 512 6.94 9.62 -2.32
CA VAL A 512 6.77 9.76 -3.79
C VAL A 512 6.08 11.08 -4.14
N LEU A 513 5.00 11.43 -3.43
CA LEU A 513 4.20 12.62 -3.72
C LEU A 513 4.90 13.92 -3.28
N GLU A 514 5.75 13.87 -2.26
CA GLU A 514 6.66 14.97 -1.89
C GLU A 514 7.78 15.13 -2.93
N ILE A 515 8.36 14.05 -3.48
CA ILE A 515 9.30 14.15 -4.61
C ILE A 515 8.61 14.81 -5.81
N CYS A 516 7.38 14.41 -6.13
CA CYS A 516 6.59 15.04 -7.19
C CYS A 516 6.30 16.53 -6.90
N ALA A 517 6.08 16.92 -5.64
CA ALA A 517 5.92 18.32 -5.24
C ALA A 517 7.19 19.13 -5.49
N GLU A 518 8.37 18.60 -5.13
CA GLU A 518 9.64 19.28 -5.39
C GLU A 518 9.95 19.37 -6.89
N GLN A 519 9.65 18.32 -7.67
CA GLN A 519 9.73 18.41 -9.14
C GLN A 519 8.78 19.48 -9.69
N CYS A 520 7.58 19.64 -9.11
CA CYS A 520 6.64 20.70 -9.49
C CYS A 520 7.21 22.10 -9.16
N ASN A 521 7.90 22.27 -8.02
CA ASN A 521 8.60 23.51 -7.65
C ASN A 521 9.74 23.84 -8.63
N LEU A 522 10.48 22.83 -9.10
CA LEU A 522 11.52 23.01 -10.11
C LEU A 522 10.94 23.36 -11.48
N ASN A 523 9.81 22.74 -11.85
CA ASN A 523 9.11 23.02 -13.10
C ASN A 523 8.48 24.43 -13.12
N ASP A 524 7.98 24.94 -11.99
CA ASP A 524 7.49 26.34 -11.87
C ASP A 524 8.57 27.35 -12.28
N GLN A 525 9.82 27.13 -11.87
CA GLN A 525 10.96 28.01 -12.21
C GLN A 525 11.27 28.06 -13.71
N LEU A 526 10.77 27.11 -14.51
CA LEU A 526 10.92 27.07 -15.97
C LEU A 526 9.85 27.91 -16.69
N LEU A 527 8.82 28.39 -15.99
CA LEU A 527 7.71 29.12 -16.60
C LEU A 527 8.15 30.50 -17.14
N PRO A 528 7.56 30.97 -18.27
CA PRO A 528 7.95 32.24 -18.91
C PRO A 528 7.92 33.47 -17.99
N LYS A 529 7.07 33.46 -16.95
CA LYS A 529 6.96 34.52 -15.93
C LYS A 529 8.30 34.87 -15.28
N HIS A 530 9.20 33.90 -15.08
CA HIS A 530 10.52 34.12 -14.48
C HIS A 530 11.53 34.79 -15.43
N CYS A 531 11.25 34.87 -16.73
CA CYS A 531 12.12 35.54 -17.70
C CYS A 531 11.96 37.08 -17.71
N ALA A 532 10.93 37.63 -17.08
CA ALA A 532 10.59 39.06 -17.14
C ALA A 532 11.74 40.00 -16.71
N GLU A 533 12.43 39.66 -15.61
CA GLU A 533 13.61 40.41 -15.12
C GLU A 533 14.75 40.43 -16.15
N THR A 534 14.99 39.30 -16.81
CA THR A 534 16.04 39.18 -17.84
C THR A 534 15.72 40.02 -19.07
N ILE A 535 14.46 40.01 -19.53
CA ILE A 535 13.99 40.82 -20.66
C ILE A 535 14.07 42.32 -20.32
N SER A 536 13.63 42.70 -19.11
CA SER A 536 13.72 44.07 -18.61
C SER A 536 15.16 44.56 -18.55
N ALA A 537 16.07 43.78 -17.94
CA ALA A 537 17.49 44.11 -17.86
C ALA A 537 18.15 44.25 -19.25
N ALA A 538 17.79 43.39 -20.21
CA ALA A 538 18.25 43.51 -21.60
C ALA A 538 17.74 44.78 -22.29
N ARG A 539 16.47 45.16 -22.06
CA ARG A 539 15.88 46.41 -22.57
C ARG A 539 16.55 47.65 -21.96
N HIS A 540 16.77 47.68 -20.64
CA HIS A 540 17.46 48.77 -19.96
C HIS A 540 18.91 48.94 -20.45
N ARG A 541 19.65 47.84 -20.63
CA ARG A 541 21.00 47.87 -21.22
C ARG A 541 21.02 48.44 -22.64
N LYS A 542 20.06 48.09 -23.50
CA LYS A 542 19.92 48.67 -24.85
C LYS A 542 19.56 50.17 -24.83
N GLN A 543 18.82 50.64 -23.83
CA GLN A 543 18.36 52.04 -23.74
C GLN A 543 19.33 52.99 -23.01
N LYS A 544 20.52 52.54 -22.58
CA LYS A 544 21.50 53.34 -21.79
C LYS A 544 20.93 54.03 -20.54
N LYS A 545 19.82 53.53 -19.98
CA LYS A 545 19.28 54.02 -18.70
C LYS A 545 20.10 53.44 -17.54
N PRO A 546 20.21 54.14 -16.39
CA PRO A 546 20.89 53.60 -15.21
C PRO A 546 20.27 52.27 -14.80
N LEU A 547 21.11 51.28 -14.46
CA LEU A 547 20.64 50.04 -13.86
C LEU A 547 20.10 50.32 -12.44
N PRO A 548 19.07 49.60 -11.97
CA PRO A 548 18.69 49.57 -10.56
C PRO A 548 19.88 49.22 -9.65
N LYS A 549 19.81 49.64 -8.38
CA LYS A 549 20.95 49.56 -7.43
C LYS A 549 21.43 48.12 -7.21
N LYS A 550 22.75 47.95 -7.06
CA LYS A 550 23.37 46.73 -6.49
C LYS A 550 22.71 46.43 -5.14
N GLY A 551 22.04 45.29 -5.02
CA GLY A 551 21.35 44.86 -3.81
C GLY A 551 20.46 43.63 -4.00
N GLU A 552 19.98 43.37 -5.21
CA GLU A 552 19.23 42.15 -5.54
C GLU A 552 20.14 40.92 -5.48
N ILE A 553 19.68 39.90 -4.73
CA ILE A 553 20.29 38.57 -4.71
C ILE A 553 20.15 37.99 -6.13
N GLN A 554 21.27 37.59 -6.72
CA GLN A 554 21.28 37.01 -8.06
C GLN A 554 20.58 35.65 -8.01
N LYS A 555 19.34 35.58 -8.51
CA LYS A 555 18.59 34.31 -8.61
C LYS A 555 19.43 33.28 -9.35
N GLU A 556 19.60 32.12 -8.72
CA GLU A 556 20.28 30.99 -9.34
C GLU A 556 19.49 30.51 -10.57
N LYS A 557 20.18 29.97 -11.56
CA LYS A 557 19.54 29.46 -12.77
C LYS A 557 19.03 28.03 -12.54
N PRO A 558 17.86 27.64 -13.06
CA PRO A 558 17.43 26.24 -13.07
C PRO A 558 18.53 25.32 -13.62
N GLY A 559 18.78 24.20 -12.93
CA GLY A 559 19.90 23.31 -13.16
C GLY A 559 21.07 23.51 -12.17
N THR A 560 21.12 24.62 -11.42
CA THR A 560 22.19 24.87 -10.44
C THR A 560 22.06 23.93 -9.24
N GLU A 561 20.84 23.65 -8.81
CA GLU A 561 20.51 22.69 -7.75
C GLU A 561 20.98 21.25 -8.06
N SER A 562 21.08 20.91 -9.35
CA SER A 562 21.55 19.62 -9.84
C SER A 562 23.09 19.51 -9.95
N LEU A 563 23.83 20.63 -9.85
CA LEU A 563 25.30 20.66 -9.97
C LEU A 563 26.00 20.27 -8.66
N ARG A 564 25.90 18.99 -8.29
CA ARG A 564 26.52 18.42 -7.09
C ARG A 564 28.05 18.52 -7.13
N LYS A 565 28.62 19.13 -6.08
CA LYS A 565 30.08 19.20 -5.86
C LYS A 565 30.61 18.08 -4.96
N ASP A 566 29.82 17.65 -3.98
CA ASP A 566 30.16 16.58 -3.03
C ASP A 566 28.90 15.78 -2.67
N ARG A 567 29.03 14.48 -2.40
CA ARG A 567 27.98 13.58 -1.90
C ARG A 567 27.79 13.67 -0.38
N THR A 568 28.76 14.21 0.37
CA THR A 568 28.60 14.46 1.82
C THR A 568 27.53 15.53 2.10
N VAL A 569 27.32 16.46 1.16
CA VAL A 569 26.29 17.50 1.24
C VAL A 569 24.95 16.91 0.76
N LEU A 570 24.16 16.43 1.73
CA LEU A 570 22.84 15.84 1.49
C LEU A 570 21.77 16.94 1.33
N THR A 571 21.18 17.03 0.15
CA THR A 571 19.99 17.86 -0.12
C THR A 571 18.72 17.24 0.48
N ASN A 572 17.59 17.95 0.44
CA ASN A 572 16.29 17.36 0.82
C ASN A 572 15.91 16.21 -0.13
N VAL A 573 16.07 16.45 -1.43
CA VAL A 573 15.82 15.50 -2.52
C VAL A 573 16.64 14.21 -2.34
N ASP A 574 17.90 14.29 -1.88
CA ASP A 574 18.72 13.11 -1.57
C ASP A 574 18.11 12.24 -0.47
N LYS A 575 17.65 12.86 0.62
CA LYS A 575 17.03 12.15 1.74
C LYS A 575 15.74 11.48 1.31
N MET A 576 14.94 12.15 0.48
CA MET A 576 13.68 11.63 -0.04
C MET A 576 13.90 10.47 -1.01
N HIS A 577 14.85 10.58 -1.96
CA HIS A 577 15.19 9.47 -2.86
C HIS A 577 15.80 8.27 -2.13
N LEU A 578 16.64 8.48 -1.11
CA LEU A 578 17.12 7.40 -0.27
C LEU A 578 15.96 6.71 0.47
N THR A 579 15.08 7.49 1.11
CA THR A 579 13.89 6.98 1.79
C THR A 579 13.01 6.16 0.85
N LEU A 580 12.76 6.66 -0.36
CA LEU A 580 12.00 5.96 -1.39
C LEU A 580 12.66 4.65 -1.80
N THR A 581 13.98 4.66 -2.04
CA THR A 581 14.75 3.48 -2.48
C THR A 581 14.73 2.38 -1.41
N GLU A 582 14.94 2.74 -0.14
CA GLU A 582 14.86 1.78 0.96
C GLU A 582 13.42 1.24 1.11
N LEU A 583 12.39 2.10 1.14
CA LEU A 583 10.99 1.64 1.24
C LEU A 583 10.56 0.73 0.07
N CYS A 584 10.87 1.12 -1.17
CA CYS A 584 10.60 0.31 -2.35
C CYS A 584 11.33 -1.04 -2.31
N SER A 585 12.56 -1.07 -1.78
CA SER A 585 13.31 -2.32 -1.60
C SER A 585 12.58 -3.31 -0.67
N SER A 586 11.75 -2.84 0.27
CA SER A 586 10.98 -3.74 1.16
C SER A 586 9.92 -4.56 0.42
N TYR A 587 9.33 -4.03 -0.65
CA TYR A 587 8.38 -4.75 -1.52
C TYR A 587 9.04 -5.91 -2.30
N SER A 588 10.37 -6.02 -2.29
CA SER A 588 11.09 -7.19 -2.85
C SER A 588 11.04 -8.43 -1.95
N LEU A 589 10.44 -8.36 -0.75
CA LEU A 589 10.33 -9.53 0.13
C LEU A 589 9.46 -10.62 -0.50
N THR A 590 8.23 -10.28 -0.89
CA THR A 590 7.25 -11.14 -1.56
C THR A 590 6.27 -10.32 -2.41
N SER A 591 5.71 -10.90 -3.47
CA SER A 591 4.61 -10.33 -4.26
C SER A 591 3.27 -10.40 -3.55
N ASP A 592 3.04 -11.51 -2.85
CA ASP A 592 1.80 -11.89 -2.19
C ASP A 592 2.10 -12.94 -1.10
N PHE A 593 1.18 -13.10 -0.15
CA PHE A 593 1.27 -14.13 0.89
C PHE A 593 -0.09 -14.37 1.53
N ILE A 594 -0.23 -15.47 2.26
CA ILE A 594 -1.49 -15.87 2.90
C ILE A 594 -1.45 -15.51 4.40
N VAL A 595 -2.51 -14.87 4.90
CA VAL A 595 -2.73 -14.60 6.33
C VAL A 595 -4.16 -15.01 6.69
N CYS A 596 -4.32 -16.01 7.57
CA CYS A 596 -5.63 -16.52 7.98
C CYS A 596 -6.56 -16.80 6.78
N ASP A 597 -6.06 -17.54 5.78
CA ASP A 597 -6.73 -17.88 4.51
C ASP A 597 -7.05 -16.71 3.56
N HIS A 598 -6.56 -15.50 3.84
CA HIS A 598 -6.68 -14.35 2.94
C HIS A 598 -5.39 -14.15 2.15
N ILE A 599 -5.49 -14.02 0.83
CA ILE A 599 -4.36 -13.63 -0.03
C ILE A 599 -4.17 -12.11 0.11
N VAL A 600 -2.96 -11.70 0.50
CA VAL A 600 -2.59 -10.31 0.75
C VAL A 600 -1.56 -9.87 -0.29
N VAL A 601 -1.84 -8.77 -1.00
CA VAL A 601 -0.99 -8.21 -2.07
C VAL A 601 -0.51 -6.80 -1.66
N PRO A 602 0.74 -6.64 -1.17
CA PRO A 602 1.22 -5.36 -0.62
C PRO A 602 1.16 -4.16 -1.58
N THR A 603 1.33 -4.39 -2.88
CA THR A 603 1.37 -3.33 -3.90
C THR A 603 0.01 -2.65 -4.10
N GLU A 604 -1.11 -3.36 -3.93
CA GLU A 604 -2.45 -2.78 -4.09
C GLU A 604 -2.78 -1.78 -2.95
N PHE A 605 -2.23 -1.97 -1.75
CA PHE A 605 -2.33 -0.97 -0.67
C PHE A 605 -1.67 0.35 -1.06
N LEU A 606 -0.51 0.28 -1.71
CA LEU A 606 0.21 1.47 -2.21
C LEU A 606 -0.54 2.14 -3.37
N LEU A 607 -1.07 1.37 -4.32
CA LEU A 607 -1.86 1.92 -5.43
C LEU A 607 -3.14 2.60 -4.94
N SER A 608 -3.91 1.96 -4.05
CA SER A 608 -5.11 2.55 -3.44
C SER A 608 -4.82 3.87 -2.71
N HIS A 609 -3.72 3.92 -1.94
CA HIS A 609 -3.28 5.15 -1.28
C HIS A 609 -2.85 6.24 -2.28
N LEU A 610 -2.11 5.87 -3.33
CA LEU A 610 -1.67 6.82 -4.36
C LEU A 610 -2.85 7.35 -5.19
N GLU A 611 -3.86 6.54 -5.54
CA GLU A 611 -5.07 6.99 -6.26
C GLU A 611 -5.83 8.05 -5.45
N THR A 612 -6.11 7.72 -4.18
CA THR A 612 -6.76 8.60 -3.20
C THR A 612 -6.04 9.96 -3.10
N ARG A 613 -4.72 9.92 -2.89
CA ARG A 613 -3.89 11.09 -2.61
C ARG A 613 -3.60 11.92 -3.86
N LEU A 614 -3.42 11.30 -5.03
CA LEU A 614 -3.26 12.01 -6.30
C LEU A 614 -4.52 12.81 -6.65
N SER A 615 -5.71 12.22 -6.46
CA SER A 615 -6.99 12.93 -6.68
C SER A 615 -7.12 14.16 -5.77
N GLU A 616 -6.81 14.02 -4.48
CA GLU A 616 -6.78 15.15 -3.52
C GLU A 616 -5.77 16.24 -3.92
N ILE A 617 -4.58 15.84 -4.39
CA ILE A 617 -3.53 16.77 -4.80
C ILE A 617 -3.93 17.56 -6.04
N ILE A 618 -4.48 16.91 -7.08
CA ILE A 618 -4.91 17.60 -8.31
C ILE A 618 -5.97 18.67 -8.00
N VAL A 619 -6.98 18.33 -7.19
CA VAL A 619 -8.01 19.29 -6.74
C VAL A 619 -7.40 20.42 -5.91
N ARG A 620 -6.44 20.11 -5.02
CA ARG A 620 -5.74 21.12 -4.21
C ARG A 620 -4.85 22.04 -5.05
N MET A 621 -4.22 21.54 -6.12
CA MET A 621 -3.38 22.31 -7.04
C MET A 621 -4.18 23.31 -7.87
N ALA A 622 -5.47 23.04 -8.13
CA ALA A 622 -6.37 24.04 -8.72
C ALA A 622 -6.57 25.27 -7.80
N ASN A 623 -6.26 25.15 -6.50
CA ASN A 623 -6.23 26.24 -5.51
C ASN A 623 -7.49 27.14 -5.53
N TYR A 624 -8.67 26.53 -5.76
CA TYR A 624 -9.92 27.27 -5.85
C TYR A 624 -10.36 27.79 -4.49
N ASN A 625 -10.58 29.11 -4.40
CA ASN A 625 -11.12 29.78 -3.22
C ASN A 625 -12.39 30.54 -3.60
N GLN A 626 -13.54 30.03 -3.14
CA GLN A 626 -14.86 30.60 -3.44
C GLN A 626 -15.04 32.02 -2.89
N THR A 627 -14.36 32.40 -1.81
CA THR A 627 -14.45 33.73 -1.18
C THR A 627 -13.65 34.78 -1.93
N THR A 628 -12.44 34.43 -2.42
CA THR A 628 -11.58 35.36 -3.16
C THR A 628 -11.75 35.27 -4.69
N GLN A 629 -12.55 34.32 -5.18
CA GLN A 629 -12.69 33.97 -6.60
C GLN A 629 -11.33 33.67 -7.28
N GLN A 630 -10.36 33.17 -6.54
CA GLN A 630 -9.06 32.76 -7.07
C GLN A 630 -9.09 31.29 -7.49
N ILE A 631 -8.43 30.98 -8.59
CA ILE A 631 -8.16 29.63 -9.09
C ILE A 631 -6.80 29.63 -9.80
N ALA A 632 -6.12 28.50 -9.87
CA ALA A 632 -4.90 28.35 -10.66
C ALA A 632 -5.21 28.46 -12.16
N ARG A 633 -4.28 29.00 -12.94
CA ARG A 633 -4.41 29.03 -14.41
C ARG A 633 -4.37 27.59 -14.96
N PRO A 634 -5.21 27.23 -15.95
CA PRO A 634 -5.20 25.89 -16.55
C PRO A 634 -3.79 25.42 -16.99
N SER A 635 -2.96 26.30 -17.54
CA SER A 635 -1.59 25.99 -17.97
C SER A 635 -0.66 25.62 -16.80
N ASP A 636 -0.72 26.36 -15.68
CA ASP A 636 0.04 26.09 -14.46
C ASP A 636 -0.39 24.75 -13.85
N LEU A 637 -1.71 24.49 -13.78
CA LEU A 637 -2.24 23.22 -13.27
C LEU A 637 -1.82 22.05 -14.17
N LEU A 638 -1.95 22.16 -15.50
CA LEU A 638 -1.55 21.12 -16.45
C LEU A 638 -0.07 20.80 -16.36
N ALA A 639 0.79 21.83 -16.24
CA ALA A 639 2.22 21.64 -16.05
C ALA A 639 2.53 20.88 -14.74
N GLY A 640 1.82 21.22 -13.67
CA GLY A 640 1.90 20.49 -12.39
C GLY A 640 1.42 19.04 -12.49
N VAL A 641 0.24 18.79 -13.08
CA VAL A 641 -0.32 17.44 -13.28
C VAL A 641 0.63 16.57 -14.11
N ARG A 642 1.18 17.09 -15.21
CA ARG A 642 2.19 16.39 -16.03
C ARG A 642 3.43 16.04 -15.22
N THR A 643 3.88 16.94 -14.35
CA THR A 643 5.04 16.71 -13.47
C THR A 643 4.77 15.61 -12.45
N TYR A 644 3.59 15.58 -11.83
CA TYR A 644 3.15 14.49 -10.95
C TYR A 644 3.05 13.15 -11.69
N VAL A 645 2.50 13.12 -12.90
CA VAL A 645 2.40 11.89 -13.72
C VAL A 645 3.81 11.36 -14.07
N ALA A 646 4.73 12.23 -14.50
CA ALA A 646 6.11 11.85 -14.80
C ALA A 646 6.85 11.35 -13.55
N GLY A 647 6.69 12.03 -12.40
CA GLY A 647 7.27 11.63 -11.12
C GLY A 647 6.73 10.28 -10.64
N LEU A 648 5.42 10.04 -10.76
CA LEU A 648 4.81 8.75 -10.43
C LEU A 648 5.30 7.61 -11.32
N HIS A 649 5.50 7.85 -12.62
CA HIS A 649 6.06 6.81 -13.51
C HIS A 649 7.48 6.39 -13.12
N SER A 650 8.24 7.21 -12.39
CA SER A 650 9.54 6.79 -11.83
C SER A 650 9.42 5.65 -10.80
N LEU A 651 8.27 5.52 -10.11
CA LEU A 651 8.02 4.46 -9.12
C LEU A 651 8.11 3.05 -9.74
N ALA A 652 7.69 2.90 -11.00
CA ALA A 652 7.76 1.65 -11.75
C ALA A 652 9.21 1.16 -12.00
N SER A 653 10.23 2.01 -11.79
CA SER A 653 11.63 1.60 -11.85
C SER A 653 12.14 0.93 -10.56
N TYR A 654 11.41 1.08 -9.45
CA TYR A 654 11.78 0.51 -8.14
C TYR A 654 10.92 -0.70 -7.76
N ILE A 655 9.64 -0.71 -8.14
CA ILE A 655 8.66 -1.76 -7.81
C ILE A 655 7.76 -2.09 -9.02
N ASN A 656 7.38 -3.35 -9.13
CA ASN A 656 6.50 -3.82 -10.21
C ASN A 656 5.03 -3.43 -9.93
N VAL A 657 4.63 -2.22 -10.34
CA VAL A 657 3.28 -1.67 -10.15
C VAL A 657 2.75 -0.99 -11.40
N ASP A 658 1.46 -1.16 -11.70
CA ASP A 658 0.81 -0.51 -12.85
C ASP A 658 0.41 0.94 -12.53
N VAL A 659 1.39 1.84 -12.60
CA VAL A 659 1.19 3.30 -12.52
C VAL A 659 0.28 3.80 -13.65
N THR A 660 0.25 3.12 -14.80
CA THR A 660 -0.55 3.54 -15.95
C THR A 660 -2.05 3.38 -15.68
N ARG A 661 -2.46 2.26 -15.05
CA ARG A 661 -3.83 2.05 -14.55
C ARG A 661 -4.21 3.13 -13.54
N LEU A 662 -3.34 3.38 -12.56
CA LEU A 662 -3.54 4.39 -11.51
C LEU A 662 -3.76 5.80 -12.08
N VAL A 663 -2.87 6.26 -12.95
CA VAL A 663 -2.96 7.60 -13.57
C VAL A 663 -4.23 7.71 -14.43
N LYS A 664 -4.54 6.68 -15.24
CA LYS A 664 -5.78 6.67 -16.04
C LYS A 664 -7.04 6.73 -15.18
N SER A 665 -7.10 5.98 -14.08
CA SER A 665 -8.22 5.97 -13.14
C SER A 665 -8.47 7.37 -12.56
N VAL A 666 -7.45 8.00 -12.00
CA VAL A 666 -7.57 9.31 -11.36
C VAL A 666 -7.89 10.42 -12.37
N LEU A 667 -7.15 10.49 -13.49
CA LEU A 667 -7.37 11.56 -14.48
C LEU A 667 -8.75 11.44 -15.14
N LEU A 668 -9.24 10.23 -15.42
CA LEU A 668 -10.58 10.06 -15.98
C LEU A 668 -11.66 10.52 -15.01
N GLN A 669 -11.53 10.24 -13.70
CA GLN A 669 -12.48 10.75 -12.70
C GLN A 669 -12.51 12.28 -12.67
N GLN A 670 -11.36 12.96 -12.82
CA GLN A 670 -11.29 14.42 -12.82
C GLN A 670 -12.03 15.09 -14.01
N THR A 671 -12.36 14.34 -15.07
CA THR A 671 -13.21 14.80 -16.20
C THR A 671 -14.71 14.79 -15.91
N GLN A 672 -15.13 14.12 -14.83
CA GLN A 672 -16.54 14.05 -14.41
C GLN A 672 -16.86 15.18 -13.42
N PRO A 673 -18.12 15.55 -13.16
CA PRO A 673 -18.44 16.60 -12.20
C PRO A 673 -18.08 16.24 -10.74
N LEU A 674 -18.16 14.96 -10.39
CA LEU A 674 -17.82 14.40 -9.08
C LEU A 674 -16.89 13.20 -9.25
N ASP A 675 -15.96 13.00 -8.31
CA ASP A 675 -15.12 11.79 -8.24
C ASP A 675 -15.92 10.58 -7.72
N SER A 676 -15.31 9.39 -7.73
CA SER A 676 -15.96 8.15 -7.25
C SER A 676 -16.35 8.15 -5.77
N ARG A 677 -15.93 9.16 -4.99
CA ARG A 677 -16.23 9.36 -3.58
C ARG A 677 -17.21 10.53 -3.34
N GLY A 678 -17.72 11.15 -4.41
CA GLY A 678 -18.61 12.31 -4.35
C GLY A 678 -17.91 13.65 -4.12
N GLY A 679 -16.59 13.72 -4.21
CA GLY A 679 -15.82 14.96 -4.13
C GLY A 679 -15.91 15.79 -5.42
N GLN A 680 -15.86 17.12 -5.32
CA GLN A 680 -15.81 17.99 -6.49
C GLN A 680 -14.47 17.87 -7.22
N THR A 681 -14.53 17.75 -8.53
CA THR A 681 -13.36 17.65 -9.43
C THR A 681 -12.95 19.00 -9.99
N ILE A 682 -11.77 19.06 -10.62
CA ILE A 682 -11.34 20.25 -11.37
C ILE A 682 -12.34 20.66 -12.45
N THR A 683 -13.06 19.72 -13.07
CA THR A 683 -14.13 20.01 -14.04
C THR A 683 -15.22 20.89 -13.43
N THR A 684 -15.70 20.56 -12.23
CA THR A 684 -16.69 21.37 -11.51
C THR A 684 -16.11 22.70 -11.05
N LEU A 685 -14.86 22.72 -10.56
CA LEU A 685 -14.21 23.95 -10.07
C LEU A 685 -14.03 24.98 -11.19
N TYR A 686 -13.45 24.59 -12.34
CA TYR A 686 -13.29 25.50 -13.48
C TYR A 686 -14.64 25.90 -14.08
N THR A 687 -15.60 24.97 -14.23
CA THR A 687 -16.94 25.31 -14.74
C THR A 687 -17.60 26.39 -13.89
N ASN A 688 -17.60 26.23 -12.57
CA ASN A 688 -18.13 27.24 -11.65
C ASN A 688 -17.35 28.56 -11.74
N TRP A 689 -16.02 28.51 -11.80
CA TRP A 689 -15.20 29.74 -11.85
C TRP A 689 -15.40 30.54 -13.14
N TYR A 690 -15.42 29.89 -14.30
CA TYR A 690 -15.66 30.56 -15.58
C TYR A 690 -17.05 31.21 -15.63
N LEU A 691 -18.08 30.56 -15.07
CA LEU A 691 -19.44 31.10 -15.01
C LEU A 691 -19.56 32.27 -14.02
N GLU A 692 -19.20 32.04 -12.75
CA GLU A 692 -19.46 32.97 -11.65
C GLU A 692 -18.40 34.08 -11.49
N SER A 693 -17.23 33.94 -12.11
CA SER A 693 -16.15 34.94 -12.08
C SER A 693 -15.99 35.61 -13.44
N LEU A 694 -15.49 34.88 -14.46
CA LEU A 694 -15.15 35.46 -15.75
C LEU A 694 -16.38 35.94 -16.54
N LEU A 695 -17.33 35.05 -16.82
CA LEU A 695 -18.51 35.38 -17.65
C LEU A 695 -19.50 36.28 -16.91
N ARG A 696 -19.54 36.24 -15.57
CA ARG A 696 -20.30 37.19 -14.74
C ARG A 696 -19.70 38.60 -14.81
N GLN A 697 -18.39 38.75 -14.70
CA GLN A 697 -17.73 40.06 -14.88
C GLN A 697 -17.80 40.55 -16.34
N ALA A 698 -17.74 39.65 -17.32
CA ALA A 698 -18.01 39.99 -18.72
C ALA A 698 -19.45 40.48 -18.90
N SER A 699 -20.43 39.81 -18.30
CA SER A 699 -21.83 40.24 -18.31
C SER A 699 -21.99 41.63 -17.69
N ASN A 700 -21.23 41.97 -16.65
CA ASN A 700 -21.16 43.31 -16.05
C ASN A 700 -20.34 44.34 -16.85
N SER A 701 -19.93 44.01 -18.08
CA SER A 701 -19.14 44.86 -18.99
C SER A 701 -17.74 45.25 -18.48
N LEU A 702 -17.20 44.55 -17.46
CA LEU A 702 -15.84 44.75 -16.94
C LEU A 702 -14.77 43.99 -17.76
N ILE A 703 -15.21 42.95 -18.48
CA ILE A 703 -14.37 42.09 -19.33
C ILE A 703 -15.00 42.03 -20.71
N VAL A 704 -14.19 42.13 -21.77
CA VAL A 704 -14.64 42.16 -23.17
C VAL A 704 -13.96 41.03 -23.95
N HIS A 705 -14.69 40.38 -24.84
CA HIS A 705 -14.10 39.47 -25.83
C HIS A 705 -13.30 40.28 -26.87
N CYS A 706 -12.04 39.90 -27.10
CA CYS A 706 -11.17 40.49 -28.11
C CYS A 706 -10.89 39.46 -29.22
N PRO A 707 -11.65 39.48 -30.34
CA PRO A 707 -11.46 38.52 -31.44
C PRO A 707 -10.03 38.51 -31.99
N THR A 708 -9.37 39.68 -32.05
CA THR A 708 -7.99 39.82 -32.57
C THR A 708 -6.94 39.10 -31.74
N MET A 709 -7.16 38.95 -30.42
CA MET A 709 -6.26 38.20 -29.54
C MET A 709 -6.79 36.79 -29.21
N HIS A 710 -7.98 36.43 -29.73
CA HIS A 710 -8.67 35.18 -29.42
C HIS A 710 -8.77 34.89 -27.91
N CYS A 711 -9.14 35.93 -27.12
CA CYS A 711 -9.28 35.83 -25.67
C CYS A 711 -10.28 36.86 -25.12
N PHE A 712 -10.60 36.77 -23.82
CA PHE A 712 -11.23 37.85 -23.07
C PHE A 712 -10.16 38.74 -22.41
N VAL A 713 -10.44 40.04 -22.29
CA VAL A 713 -9.51 41.05 -21.73
C VAL A 713 -10.27 41.96 -20.77
N ASN A 714 -9.64 42.34 -19.65
CA ASN A 714 -10.22 43.31 -18.71
C ASN A 714 -10.24 44.72 -19.30
N GLN A 715 -11.30 45.49 -19.04
CA GLN A 715 -11.28 46.93 -19.28
C GLN A 715 -10.43 47.65 -18.22
N THR A 716 -9.75 48.73 -18.62
CA THR A 716 -9.08 49.64 -17.69
C THR A 716 -10.11 50.39 -16.86
N THR A 717 -10.19 50.08 -15.56
CA THR A 717 -11.01 50.79 -14.57
C THR A 717 -10.13 51.25 -13.40
N ASP A 718 -10.62 52.17 -12.56
CA ASP A 718 -9.83 52.73 -11.44
C ASP A 718 -9.51 51.72 -10.33
N ASN A 719 -10.11 50.52 -10.34
CA ASN A 719 -9.85 49.45 -9.39
C ASN A 719 -8.91 48.40 -9.98
N GLU A 720 -7.95 47.89 -9.20
CA GLU A 720 -7.18 46.71 -9.59
C GLU A 720 -8.10 45.48 -9.68
N PRO A 721 -8.10 44.74 -10.81
CA PRO A 721 -8.95 43.57 -10.96
C PRO A 721 -8.42 42.37 -10.18
N SER A 722 -9.32 41.51 -9.69
CA SER A 722 -8.95 40.31 -8.91
C SER A 722 -8.20 39.24 -9.72
N PHE A 723 -8.39 39.23 -11.04
CA PHE A 723 -7.64 38.43 -12.02
C PHE A 723 -7.65 39.13 -13.39
N ARG A 724 -6.76 38.71 -14.29
CA ARG A 724 -6.72 39.15 -15.70
C ARG A 724 -7.34 38.08 -16.58
N ALA A 725 -8.41 38.40 -17.31
CA ALA A 725 -9.15 37.45 -18.12
C ALA A 725 -8.28 36.80 -19.21
N GLU A 726 -7.32 37.55 -19.75
CA GLU A 726 -6.40 37.08 -20.77
C GLU A 726 -5.51 35.93 -20.26
N GLU A 727 -5.18 35.91 -18.98
CA GLU A 727 -4.39 34.85 -18.33
C GLU A 727 -5.21 33.58 -17.99
N PHE A 728 -6.47 33.50 -18.42
CA PHE A 728 -7.37 32.34 -18.22
C PHE A 728 -8.21 31.97 -19.45
N SER A 729 -8.15 32.75 -20.53
CA SER A 729 -9.06 32.61 -21.68
C SER A 729 -8.40 32.79 -23.05
N ASP A 730 -7.08 32.91 -23.10
CA ASP A 730 -6.36 32.80 -24.37
C ASP A 730 -6.35 31.35 -24.88
N VAL A 731 -5.86 31.18 -26.12
CA VAL A 731 -5.80 29.88 -26.78
C VAL A 731 -4.96 28.86 -25.99
N ALA A 732 -3.89 29.28 -25.31
CA ALA A 732 -3.03 28.37 -24.57
C ALA A 732 -3.69 27.87 -23.28
N GLU A 733 -4.40 28.75 -22.56
CA GLU A 733 -5.13 28.41 -21.35
C GLU A 733 -6.39 27.56 -21.66
N LEU A 734 -7.12 27.86 -22.74
CA LEU A 734 -8.27 27.05 -23.17
C LEU A 734 -7.85 25.68 -23.75
N GLN A 735 -6.72 25.58 -24.45
CA GLN A 735 -6.14 24.28 -24.83
C GLN A 735 -5.68 23.50 -23.59
N ALA A 736 -5.06 24.15 -22.60
CA ALA A 736 -4.65 23.49 -21.36
C ALA A 736 -5.85 22.99 -20.54
N LEU A 737 -6.95 23.77 -20.49
CA LEU A 737 -8.23 23.35 -19.90
C LEU A 737 -8.78 22.13 -20.63
N ALA A 738 -8.82 22.16 -21.97
CA ALA A 738 -9.31 21.04 -22.79
C ALA A 738 -8.47 19.75 -22.60
N GLU A 739 -7.15 19.87 -22.40
CA GLU A 739 -6.29 18.71 -22.09
C GLU A 739 -6.52 18.17 -20.66
N LEU A 740 -6.82 19.05 -19.69
CA LEU A 740 -7.12 18.67 -18.30
C LEU A 740 -8.48 17.97 -18.13
N ILE A 741 -9.55 18.52 -18.70
CA ILE A 741 -10.93 18.07 -18.45
C ILE A 741 -11.52 17.23 -19.59
N GLY A 742 -10.88 17.23 -20.76
CA GLY A 742 -11.21 16.38 -21.91
C GLY A 742 -12.63 16.60 -22.48
N PRO A 743 -13.07 15.72 -23.40
CA PRO A 743 -14.41 15.81 -24.00
C PRO A 743 -15.55 15.79 -22.97
N TYR A 744 -15.42 15.01 -21.89
CA TYR A 744 -16.45 14.91 -20.86
C TYR A 744 -16.60 16.22 -20.08
N GLY A 745 -15.50 16.79 -19.58
CA GLY A 745 -15.54 18.04 -18.83
C GLY A 745 -15.89 19.24 -19.71
N MET A 746 -15.44 19.26 -20.96
CA MET A 746 -15.82 20.30 -21.93
C MET A 746 -17.30 20.20 -22.34
N LYS A 747 -17.88 18.99 -22.39
CA LYS A 747 -19.33 18.78 -22.54
C LYS A 747 -20.09 19.27 -21.29
N PHE A 748 -19.60 18.99 -20.08
CA PHE A 748 -20.23 19.50 -18.86
C PHE A 748 -20.18 21.04 -18.76
N LEU A 749 -19.02 21.65 -19.02
CA LEU A 749 -18.86 23.10 -19.13
C LEU A 749 -19.85 23.67 -20.16
N SER A 750 -19.92 23.05 -21.34
CA SER A 750 -20.86 23.37 -22.41
C SER A 750 -22.32 23.34 -21.97
N GLU A 751 -22.76 22.28 -21.29
CA GLU A 751 -24.14 22.13 -20.81
C GLU A 751 -24.52 23.20 -19.78
N ASN A 752 -23.59 23.57 -18.89
CA ASN A 752 -23.83 24.65 -17.93
C ASN A 752 -23.87 26.03 -18.61
N LEU A 753 -22.96 26.32 -19.55
CA LEU A 753 -23.01 27.53 -20.40
C LEU A 753 -24.36 27.64 -21.12
N LEU A 754 -24.85 26.52 -21.67
CA LEU A 754 -26.14 26.46 -22.36
C LEU A 754 -27.32 26.58 -21.40
N TRP A 755 -27.24 26.07 -20.17
CA TRP A 755 -28.24 26.35 -19.13
C TRP A 755 -28.35 27.84 -18.83
N HIS A 756 -27.22 28.56 -18.75
CA HIS A 756 -27.24 30.02 -18.65
C HIS A 756 -27.82 30.67 -19.92
N ILE A 757 -27.53 30.18 -21.14
CA ILE A 757 -28.15 30.70 -22.38
C ILE A 757 -29.66 30.46 -22.39
N THR A 758 -30.15 29.32 -21.95
CA THR A 758 -31.57 29.08 -21.74
C THR A 758 -32.13 30.01 -20.68
N SER A 759 -31.40 30.26 -19.60
CA SER A 759 -31.64 31.35 -18.65
C SER A 759 -31.35 32.76 -19.23
N GLN A 760 -31.08 32.88 -20.53
CA GLN A 760 -30.93 34.15 -21.25
C GLN A 760 -31.85 34.31 -22.49
N VAL A 761 -32.54 33.26 -22.97
CA VAL A 761 -33.34 33.29 -24.22
C VAL A 761 -34.80 33.70 -24.04
N THR A 762 -35.31 33.77 -22.82
CA THR A 762 -36.73 33.43 -22.68
C THR A 762 -37.50 34.11 -21.54
N GLU A 763 -36.87 35.13 -20.95
CA GLU A 763 -37.47 36.43 -20.59
C GLU A 763 -37.44 37.36 -21.82
N LEU A 764 -36.55 37.12 -22.79
CA LEU A 764 -36.70 37.65 -24.15
C LEU A 764 -38.05 37.20 -24.72
N LYS A 765 -38.43 35.94 -24.52
CA LYS A 765 -39.79 35.47 -24.78
C LYS A 765 -40.85 36.26 -23.98
N LYS A 766 -40.64 36.59 -22.69
CA LYS A 766 -41.59 37.45 -21.94
C LYS A 766 -41.70 38.86 -22.55
N LEU A 767 -40.58 39.49 -22.91
CA LEU A 767 -40.54 40.83 -23.53
C LEU A 767 -41.15 40.85 -24.94
N VAL A 768 -40.97 39.76 -25.70
CA VAL A 768 -41.64 39.53 -27.00
C VAL A 768 -43.14 39.34 -26.79
N ILE A 769 -43.58 38.66 -25.73
CA ILE A 769 -44.99 38.55 -25.35
C ILE A 769 -45.56 39.92 -24.92
N GLU A 770 -44.84 40.69 -24.09
CA GLU A 770 -45.22 42.04 -23.65
C GLU A 770 -45.37 43.03 -24.81
N ASN A 771 -44.61 42.84 -25.89
CA ASN A 771 -44.63 43.71 -27.10
C ASN A 771 -45.33 43.06 -28.31
N MET A 772 -46.02 41.92 -28.14
CA MET A 772 -46.47 41.05 -29.25
C MET A 772 -47.28 41.82 -30.32
N ASP A 773 -48.29 42.59 -29.90
CA ASP A 773 -49.16 43.34 -30.82
C ASP A 773 -48.39 44.38 -31.65
N VAL A 774 -47.38 45.01 -31.04
CA VAL A 774 -46.51 46.00 -31.72
C VAL A 774 -45.58 45.29 -32.70
N LEU A 775 -44.98 44.16 -32.30
CA LEU A 775 -44.08 43.36 -33.14
C LEU A 775 -44.79 42.77 -34.37
N VAL A 776 -46.03 42.29 -34.23
CA VAL A 776 -46.86 41.81 -35.35
C VAL A 776 -47.22 42.96 -36.31
N GLN A 777 -47.54 44.15 -35.77
CA GLN A 777 -47.78 45.36 -36.58
C GLN A 777 -46.52 45.80 -37.32
N MET A 778 -45.33 45.73 -36.70
CA MET A 778 -44.06 46.06 -37.34
C MET A 778 -43.67 45.04 -38.42
N ARG A 779 -43.86 43.73 -38.20
CA ARG A 779 -43.62 42.71 -39.24
C ARG A 779 -44.55 42.87 -40.46
N SER A 780 -45.74 43.44 -40.26
CA SER A 780 -46.74 43.60 -41.32
C SER A 780 -46.66 44.93 -42.09
N ASN A 781 -45.94 45.93 -41.58
CA ASN A 781 -45.84 47.29 -42.15
C ASN A 781 -44.39 47.76 -42.30
N PHE A 782 -43.43 46.83 -42.44
CA PHE A 782 -42.00 47.13 -42.53
C PHE A 782 -41.61 47.99 -43.74
N ASP A 783 -42.48 48.04 -44.75
CA ASP A 783 -42.41 48.82 -45.97
C ASP A 783 -42.91 50.27 -45.82
N LYS A 784 -43.47 50.64 -44.66
CA LYS A 784 -44.05 51.97 -44.38
C LYS A 784 -43.26 52.73 -43.29
N PRO A 785 -42.37 53.67 -43.65
CA PRO A 785 -41.50 54.34 -42.68
C PRO A 785 -42.23 55.11 -41.57
N GLU A 786 -43.31 55.84 -41.90
CA GLU A 786 -44.04 56.67 -40.94
C GLU A 786 -44.80 55.84 -39.88
N GLU A 787 -45.39 54.72 -40.29
CA GLU A 787 -46.02 53.77 -39.36
C GLU A 787 -44.95 53.12 -38.46
N MET A 788 -43.80 52.73 -39.03
CA MET A 788 -42.68 52.14 -38.30
C MET A 788 -42.07 53.07 -37.23
N VAL A 789 -41.94 54.37 -37.50
CA VAL A 789 -41.48 55.36 -36.50
C VAL A 789 -42.46 55.47 -35.32
N ASN A 790 -43.76 55.40 -35.58
CA ASN A 790 -44.79 55.44 -34.53
C ASN A 790 -44.86 54.13 -33.74
N LEU A 791 -44.67 52.98 -34.40
CA LEU A 791 -44.59 51.67 -33.74
C LEU A 791 -43.32 51.54 -32.88
N LYS A 792 -42.17 52.02 -33.35
CA LYS A 792 -40.90 52.05 -32.58
C LYS A 792 -41.06 52.75 -31.23
N LYS A 793 -41.81 53.86 -31.17
CA LYS A 793 -42.09 54.60 -29.92
C LYS A 793 -42.98 53.85 -28.92
N ARG A 794 -43.68 52.80 -29.36
CA ARG A 794 -44.55 51.95 -28.52
C ARG A 794 -43.83 50.73 -27.93
N LEU A 795 -42.61 50.44 -28.38
CA LEU A 795 -41.81 49.33 -27.84
C LEU A 795 -41.27 49.66 -26.45
N THR A 796 -41.45 48.75 -25.50
CA THR A 796 -40.90 48.85 -24.15
C THR A 796 -39.77 47.83 -23.95
N GLY A 797 -38.77 48.18 -23.12
CA GLY A 797 -37.67 47.27 -22.81
C GLY A 797 -36.72 47.00 -23.99
N GLY A 798 -36.58 47.90 -24.97
CA GLY A 798 -35.67 47.72 -26.11
C GLY A 798 -34.19 47.59 -25.71
N GLU A 799 -33.71 48.43 -24.78
CA GLU A 799 -32.38 48.26 -24.16
C GLU A 799 -32.26 46.87 -23.51
N ASN A 800 -33.31 46.46 -22.79
CA ASN A 800 -33.41 45.16 -22.17
C ASN A 800 -33.33 44.00 -23.19
N VAL A 801 -33.91 44.09 -24.39
CA VAL A 801 -33.79 43.06 -25.44
C VAL A 801 -32.34 42.87 -25.88
N LEU A 802 -31.62 43.98 -26.16
CA LEU A 802 -30.18 43.95 -26.42
C LEU A 802 -29.44 43.36 -25.23
N LYS A 803 -29.85 43.73 -24.01
CA LYS A 803 -29.29 43.27 -22.73
C LYS A 803 -29.78 41.89 -22.23
N ARG A 804 -30.13 41.00 -23.18
CA ARG A 804 -30.21 39.53 -23.02
C ARG A 804 -29.48 38.85 -24.18
N MET A 805 -29.83 39.26 -25.41
CA MET A 805 -29.18 38.81 -26.65
C MET A 805 -27.66 38.90 -26.60
N THR A 806 -27.14 39.91 -25.93
CA THR A 806 -25.70 40.11 -25.86
C THR A 806 -25.00 39.20 -24.84
N ILE A 807 -25.61 38.94 -23.67
CA ILE A 807 -25.05 37.93 -22.74
C ILE A 807 -25.00 36.58 -23.42
N ILE A 808 -26.05 36.19 -24.15
CA ILE A 808 -26.06 34.94 -24.92
C ILE A 808 -24.84 34.88 -25.83
N GLY A 809 -24.60 35.95 -26.61
CA GLY A 809 -23.48 35.99 -27.53
C GLY A 809 -22.11 35.93 -26.85
N VAL A 810 -21.96 36.50 -25.65
CA VAL A 810 -20.72 36.40 -24.84
C VAL A 810 -20.46 34.96 -24.44
N ILE A 811 -21.48 34.28 -23.93
CA ILE A 811 -21.40 32.86 -23.54
C ILE A 811 -21.12 31.98 -24.76
N LEU A 812 -21.78 32.26 -25.91
CA LEU A 812 -21.52 31.55 -27.17
C LEU A 812 -20.12 31.83 -27.73
N SER A 813 -19.58 33.04 -27.58
CA SER A 813 -18.20 33.36 -28.00
C SER A 813 -17.17 32.60 -27.17
N PHE A 814 -17.36 32.53 -25.85
CA PHE A 814 -16.53 31.71 -24.98
C PHE A 814 -16.65 30.22 -25.32
N ARG A 815 -17.87 29.72 -25.54
CA ARG A 815 -18.16 28.35 -25.99
C ARG A 815 -17.45 28.01 -27.30
N ALA A 816 -17.45 28.92 -28.28
CA ALA A 816 -16.78 28.71 -29.56
C ALA A 816 -15.27 28.54 -29.38
N MET A 817 -14.59 29.48 -28.70
CA MET A 817 -13.15 29.38 -28.43
C MET A 817 -12.78 28.11 -27.65
N ALA A 818 -13.60 27.73 -26.66
CA ALA A 818 -13.43 26.50 -25.89
C ALA A 818 -13.55 25.24 -26.77
N GLN A 819 -14.48 25.21 -27.72
CA GLN A 819 -14.66 24.09 -28.65
C GLN A 819 -13.57 24.02 -29.71
N ASP A 820 -13.12 25.16 -30.25
CA ASP A 820 -12.00 25.23 -31.19
C ASP A 820 -10.71 24.68 -30.53
N CYS A 821 -10.45 25.07 -29.27
CA CYS A 821 -9.32 24.56 -28.49
C CYS A 821 -9.44 23.06 -28.15
N LEU A 822 -10.66 22.55 -27.94
CA LEU A 822 -10.90 21.11 -27.78
C LEU A 822 -10.62 20.35 -29.08
N ASN A 823 -11.08 20.86 -30.23
CA ASN A 823 -10.82 20.27 -31.53
C ASN A 823 -9.31 20.20 -31.84
N ASP A 824 -8.55 21.27 -31.60
CA ASP A 824 -7.09 21.26 -31.75
C ASP A 824 -6.41 20.20 -30.86
N THR A 825 -6.82 20.14 -29.58
CA THR A 825 -6.32 19.16 -28.62
C THR A 825 -6.64 17.72 -29.05
N LEU A 826 -7.86 17.45 -29.51
CA LEU A 826 -8.24 16.11 -29.97
C LEU A 826 -7.61 15.72 -31.31
N ASN A 827 -7.36 16.65 -32.22
CA ASN A 827 -6.59 16.36 -33.44
C ASN A 827 -5.14 15.97 -33.12
N LYS A 828 -4.54 16.57 -32.07
CA LYS A 828 -3.20 16.23 -31.60
C LYS A 828 -3.15 14.87 -30.88
N HIS A 829 -4.11 14.57 -30.01
CA HIS A 829 -4.10 13.37 -29.17
C HIS A 829 -4.77 12.14 -29.81
N CYS A 830 -5.81 12.34 -30.63
CA CYS A 830 -6.67 11.30 -31.19
C CYS A 830 -6.90 11.42 -32.72
N PRO A 831 -5.86 11.65 -33.57
CA PRO A 831 -6.03 11.97 -34.99
C PRO A 831 -6.82 10.91 -35.78
N PHE A 832 -6.63 9.62 -35.44
CA PHE A 832 -7.33 8.50 -36.08
C PHE A 832 -8.83 8.42 -35.78
N VAL A 833 -9.31 9.10 -34.73
CA VAL A 833 -10.73 9.22 -34.39
C VAL A 833 -11.33 10.48 -35.00
N MET A 834 -10.55 11.58 -35.02
CA MET A 834 -11.00 12.87 -35.55
C MET A 834 -11.30 12.85 -37.05
N GLY A 835 -10.45 12.19 -37.86
CA GLY A 835 -10.66 12.06 -39.30
C GLY A 835 -12.03 11.44 -39.67
N PRO A 836 -12.37 10.26 -39.14
CA PRO A 836 -13.69 9.66 -39.32
C PRO A 836 -14.87 10.51 -38.84
N ILE A 837 -14.77 11.18 -37.68
CA ILE A 837 -15.85 12.05 -37.18
C ILE A 837 -16.06 13.25 -38.12
N LYS A 838 -14.98 13.88 -38.59
CA LYS A 838 -15.06 14.98 -39.56
C LYS A 838 -15.70 14.52 -40.88
N ASN A 839 -15.26 13.38 -41.43
CA ASN A 839 -15.85 12.82 -42.64
C ASN A 839 -17.34 12.50 -42.45
N LEU A 840 -17.76 11.96 -41.30
CA LEU A 840 -19.16 11.65 -41.00
C LEU A 840 -20.02 12.92 -40.93
N LYS A 841 -19.49 14.01 -40.35
CA LYS A 841 -20.13 15.33 -40.35
C LYS A 841 -20.26 15.88 -41.77
N ASP A 842 -19.17 15.86 -42.54
CA ASP A 842 -19.09 16.51 -43.86
C ASP A 842 -19.85 15.73 -44.96
N LEU A 843 -20.07 14.42 -44.79
CA LEU A 843 -20.86 13.57 -45.70
C LEU A 843 -22.38 13.61 -45.45
N ASN A 844 -22.83 14.28 -44.39
CA ASN A 844 -24.24 14.23 -43.98
C ASN A 844 -25.11 15.05 -44.95
N SER A 845 -25.97 14.38 -45.72
CA SER A 845 -26.74 15.05 -46.79
C SER A 845 -27.88 15.90 -46.25
N TYR A 846 -28.24 16.95 -47.00
CA TYR A 846 -29.37 17.84 -46.69
C TYR A 846 -30.75 17.15 -46.69
N GLU A 847 -30.83 15.87 -47.07
CA GLU A 847 -32.04 15.04 -47.07
C GLU A 847 -32.16 14.14 -45.83
N ALA A 848 -31.16 14.12 -44.94
CA ALA A 848 -31.19 13.30 -43.73
C ALA A 848 -32.26 13.78 -42.72
N GLU A 849 -32.94 12.84 -42.06
CA GLU A 849 -33.93 13.14 -41.03
C GLU A 849 -33.28 13.97 -39.90
N ILE A 850 -33.91 15.10 -39.53
CA ILE A 850 -33.37 16.08 -38.55
C ILE A 850 -32.82 15.40 -37.28
N LYS A 851 -33.48 14.33 -36.82
CA LYS A 851 -33.07 13.56 -35.64
C LYS A 851 -31.71 12.87 -35.82
N VAL A 852 -31.44 12.29 -36.98
CA VAL A 852 -30.15 11.65 -37.32
C VAL A 852 -29.06 12.72 -37.45
N THR A 853 -29.37 13.84 -38.11
CA THR A 853 -28.46 14.98 -38.25
C THR A 853 -28.03 15.54 -36.90
N LEU A 854 -28.97 15.69 -35.95
CA LEU A 854 -28.65 16.13 -34.59
C LEU A 854 -27.78 15.13 -33.82
N SER A 855 -27.94 13.82 -34.00
CA SER A 855 -27.05 12.82 -33.39
C SER A 855 -25.63 12.84 -33.96
N VAL A 856 -25.47 13.05 -35.28
CA VAL A 856 -24.14 13.24 -35.90
C VAL A 856 -23.50 14.54 -35.41
N TYR A 857 -24.26 15.62 -35.30
CA TYR A 857 -23.77 16.89 -34.76
C TYR A 857 -23.45 16.80 -33.26
N GLU A 858 -24.16 15.98 -32.47
CA GLU A 858 -23.80 15.77 -31.06
C GLU A 858 -22.40 15.16 -30.96
N LEU A 859 -22.12 14.09 -31.72
CA LEU A 859 -20.80 13.46 -31.80
C LEU A 859 -19.72 14.44 -32.30
N ALA A 860 -20.01 15.21 -33.36
CA ALA A 860 -19.07 16.19 -33.89
C ALA A 860 -18.78 17.32 -32.89
N SER A 861 -19.80 17.85 -32.20
CA SER A 861 -19.65 18.89 -31.19
C SER A 861 -18.95 18.42 -29.92
N ALA A 862 -19.09 17.13 -29.53
CA ALA A 862 -18.32 16.52 -28.46
C ALA A 862 -16.82 16.35 -28.82
N ALA A 863 -16.49 16.40 -30.12
CA ALA A 863 -15.13 16.45 -30.63
C ALA A 863 -14.64 17.89 -30.90
N GLY A 864 -15.39 18.92 -30.49
CA GLY A 864 -15.08 20.34 -30.71
C GLY A 864 -15.34 20.84 -32.14
N LEU A 865 -15.87 20.02 -33.06
CA LEU A 865 -16.14 20.48 -34.42
C LEU A 865 -17.33 21.44 -34.45
N THR A 866 -17.14 22.57 -35.12
CA THR A 866 -18.22 23.53 -35.41
C THR A 866 -19.34 22.88 -36.22
N CYS A 867 -20.60 23.11 -35.81
CA CYS A 867 -21.79 22.54 -36.43
C CYS A 867 -22.75 23.66 -36.87
N ASN A 868 -23.40 23.50 -38.02
CA ASN A 868 -24.33 24.51 -38.57
C ASN A 868 -25.58 24.70 -37.70
N ILE A 869 -25.92 23.69 -36.90
CA ILE A 869 -26.95 23.73 -35.86
C ILE A 869 -26.28 23.19 -34.60
N ASP A 870 -26.29 23.95 -33.50
CA ASP A 870 -25.78 23.47 -32.22
C ASP A 870 -26.80 22.52 -31.57
N PRO A 871 -26.50 21.22 -31.44
CA PRO A 871 -27.45 20.21 -30.96
C PRO A 871 -27.75 20.37 -29.47
N ALA A 872 -26.79 20.84 -28.69
CA ALA A 872 -26.95 21.03 -27.25
C ALA A 872 -27.73 22.31 -26.96
N LEU A 873 -27.58 23.36 -27.79
CA LEU A 873 -28.47 24.52 -27.75
C LEU A 873 -29.91 24.15 -28.15
N VAL A 874 -30.11 23.35 -29.21
CA VAL A 874 -31.44 22.83 -29.58
C VAL A 874 -32.09 22.07 -28.41
N ALA A 875 -31.34 21.21 -27.72
CA ALA A 875 -31.85 20.49 -26.55
C ALA A 875 -32.20 21.44 -25.39
N ALA A 876 -31.34 22.42 -25.08
CA ALA A 876 -31.53 23.34 -23.97
C ALA A 876 -32.66 24.37 -24.21
N LEU A 877 -32.93 24.75 -25.46
CA LEU A 877 -33.95 25.76 -25.81
C LEU A 877 -35.39 25.27 -25.68
N ILE A 878 -35.60 23.96 -25.59
CA ILE A 878 -36.91 23.34 -25.34
C ILE A 878 -37.46 23.75 -23.95
N SER A 879 -36.63 24.29 -23.03
CA SER A 879 -37.00 24.47 -21.61
C SER A 879 -36.63 25.83 -20.94
N MET A 880 -37.52 26.86 -20.94
CA MET A 880 -37.72 27.89 -19.85
C MET A 880 -37.58 29.43 -20.08
N GLN A 881 -36.94 30.24 -19.15
CA GLN A 881 -37.04 31.72 -18.82
C GLN A 881 -35.75 32.33 -18.11
N THR A 882 -35.56 33.65 -17.78
CA THR A 882 -34.18 34.32 -17.88
C THR A 882 -33.71 35.62 -17.08
N GLY A 883 -32.37 35.92 -17.00
CA GLY A 883 -31.62 37.12 -16.46
C GLY A 883 -31.03 38.22 -17.46
N HIS A 884 -29.97 39.04 -17.17
CA HIS A 884 -29.68 40.36 -17.85
C HIS A 884 -28.22 40.97 -17.94
N ASN A 885 -27.84 41.69 -19.05
CA ASN A 885 -26.81 42.78 -19.33
C ASN A 885 -26.06 42.75 -20.75
N ASN A 886 -25.00 43.54 -21.11
CA ASN A 886 -24.46 43.57 -22.52
C ASN A 886 -22.98 44.00 -22.88
N ASN A 887 -22.42 43.28 -23.88
CA ASN A 887 -21.19 43.50 -24.71
C ASN A 887 -21.45 43.44 -26.26
N ILE A 888 -22.02 44.49 -26.87
CA ILE A 888 -22.88 44.38 -28.09
C ILE A 888 -22.34 43.70 -29.36
N HIS A 889 -21.02 43.57 -29.58
CA HIS A 889 -20.47 42.90 -30.77
C HIS A 889 -20.79 41.39 -30.81
N CYS A 890 -21.06 40.80 -29.66
CA CYS A 890 -21.47 39.40 -29.50
C CYS A 890 -22.86 39.07 -30.10
N LEU A 891 -23.64 40.09 -30.49
CA LEU A 891 -24.99 39.91 -31.03
C LEU A 891 -25.05 39.07 -32.32
N SER A 892 -24.02 39.09 -33.17
CA SER A 892 -23.98 38.32 -34.42
C SER A 892 -24.07 36.81 -34.18
N THR A 893 -23.20 36.28 -33.30
CA THR A 893 -23.19 34.87 -32.89
C THR A 893 -24.52 34.47 -32.22
N ALA A 894 -25.09 35.35 -31.40
CA ALA A 894 -26.38 35.11 -30.75
C ALA A 894 -27.52 35.01 -31.76
N ILE A 895 -27.65 35.95 -32.68
CA ILE A 895 -28.72 35.96 -33.69
C ILE A 895 -28.67 34.68 -34.54
N ASN A 896 -27.49 34.33 -35.08
CA ASN A 896 -27.36 33.20 -35.99
C ASN A 896 -27.63 31.86 -35.29
N GLN A 897 -27.00 31.59 -34.15
CA GLN A 897 -27.17 30.29 -33.48
C GLN A 897 -28.54 30.13 -32.81
N LEU A 898 -29.13 31.20 -32.26
CA LEU A 898 -30.49 31.13 -31.71
C LEU A 898 -31.53 30.96 -32.82
N ALA A 899 -31.41 31.67 -33.95
CA ALA A 899 -32.30 31.48 -35.09
C ALA A 899 -32.20 30.05 -35.62
N ALA A 900 -30.99 29.54 -35.86
CA ALA A 900 -30.77 28.16 -36.31
C ALA A 900 -31.40 27.13 -35.35
N ALA A 901 -31.16 27.26 -34.05
CA ALA A 901 -31.70 26.32 -33.05
C ALA A 901 -33.23 26.44 -32.89
N MET A 902 -33.77 27.66 -32.77
CA MET A 902 -35.22 27.90 -32.62
C MET A 902 -36.01 27.46 -33.86
N PHE A 903 -35.53 27.78 -35.07
CA PHE A 903 -36.21 27.39 -36.30
C PHE A 903 -36.05 25.90 -36.62
N THR A 904 -34.96 25.25 -36.17
CA THR A 904 -34.86 23.78 -36.17
C THR A 904 -35.94 23.15 -35.28
N VAL A 905 -36.12 23.63 -34.04
CA VAL A 905 -37.18 23.17 -33.12
C VAL A 905 -38.58 23.40 -33.73
N GLN A 906 -38.80 24.53 -34.41
CA GLN A 906 -40.07 24.87 -35.07
C GLN A 906 -40.26 24.22 -36.46
N LYS A 907 -39.28 23.46 -36.97
CA LYS A 907 -39.27 22.89 -38.34
C LYS A 907 -39.49 23.93 -39.45
N LYS A 908 -38.88 25.11 -39.30
CA LYS A 908 -38.93 26.22 -40.26
C LYS A 908 -37.67 26.30 -41.10
N ASN A 909 -37.76 26.96 -42.26
CA ASN A 909 -36.59 27.28 -43.08
C ASN A 909 -35.78 28.42 -42.42
N ILE A 910 -34.55 28.08 -41.99
CA ILE A 910 -33.63 28.97 -41.27
C ILE A 910 -33.15 30.12 -42.16
N GLU A 911 -32.77 29.83 -43.40
CA GLU A 911 -32.30 30.82 -44.39
C GLU A 911 -33.36 31.88 -44.67
N HIS A 912 -34.63 31.46 -44.84
CA HIS A 912 -35.72 32.39 -45.10
C HIS A 912 -35.94 33.38 -43.95
N GLU A 913 -36.06 32.91 -42.70
CA GLU A 913 -36.33 33.80 -41.56
C GLU A 913 -35.10 34.65 -41.18
N LEU A 914 -33.87 34.18 -41.43
CA LEU A 914 -32.65 35.01 -41.30
C LEU A 914 -32.56 36.07 -42.40
N LYS A 915 -33.03 35.79 -43.62
CA LYS A 915 -33.08 36.76 -44.73
C LYS A 915 -34.12 37.85 -44.47
N ASP A 916 -35.29 37.50 -43.94
CA ASP A 916 -36.30 38.45 -43.44
C ASP A 916 -35.71 39.38 -42.36
N PHE A 917 -34.98 38.80 -41.39
CA PHE A 917 -34.29 39.56 -40.35
C PHE A 917 -33.24 40.52 -40.94
N LEU A 918 -32.40 40.04 -41.86
CA LEU A 918 -31.35 40.85 -42.50
C LEU A 918 -31.94 42.05 -43.26
N LEU A 919 -33.04 41.84 -44.00
CA LEU A 919 -33.73 42.90 -44.75
C LEU A 919 -34.32 43.96 -43.80
N MET A 920 -34.94 43.54 -42.70
CA MET A 920 -35.51 44.45 -41.70
C MET A 920 -34.44 45.24 -40.94
N ALA A 921 -33.33 44.59 -40.57
CA ALA A 921 -32.19 45.22 -39.91
C ALA A 921 -31.51 46.25 -40.83
N SER A 922 -31.28 45.89 -42.08
CA SER A 922 -30.67 46.76 -43.10
C SER A 922 -31.53 48.00 -43.37
N SER A 923 -32.85 47.82 -43.58
CA SER A 923 -33.80 48.93 -43.74
C SER A 923 -33.75 49.91 -42.54
N THR A 924 -33.77 49.37 -41.32
CA THR A 924 -33.73 50.18 -40.08
C THR A 924 -32.42 50.97 -39.93
N LEU A 925 -31.29 50.38 -40.30
CA LEU A 925 -29.97 51.04 -40.22
C LEU A 925 -29.74 52.07 -41.33
N LEU A 926 -30.30 51.85 -42.52
CA LEU A 926 -30.30 52.85 -43.60
C LEU A 926 -31.14 54.08 -43.24
N GLN A 927 -32.31 53.89 -42.60
CA GLN A 927 -33.11 55.00 -42.07
C GLN A 927 -32.34 55.82 -41.03
N LEU A 928 -31.57 55.17 -40.15
CA LEU A 928 -30.70 55.84 -39.18
C LEU A 928 -29.56 56.66 -39.84
N GLY A 929 -29.22 56.34 -41.09
CA GLY A 929 -28.28 57.14 -41.91
C GLY A 929 -28.84 58.50 -42.36
N GLN A 930 -30.16 58.69 -42.31
CA GLN A 930 -30.85 59.91 -42.74
C GLN A 930 -31.13 60.90 -41.58
N ASN A 931 -30.96 60.47 -40.31
CA ASN A 931 -31.13 61.32 -39.13
C ASN A 931 -29.93 62.26 -38.92
N ILE A 932 -30.21 63.52 -38.55
CA ILE A 932 -29.21 64.59 -38.38
C ILE A 932 -28.92 64.87 -36.89
N GLU A 933 -29.67 64.27 -35.95
CA GLU A 933 -29.50 64.49 -34.51
C GLU A 933 -28.21 63.87 -33.97
N LYS A 934 -27.27 64.72 -33.54
CA LYS A 934 -25.89 64.36 -33.13
C LYS A 934 -25.78 63.32 -31.99
N VAL A 935 -26.85 63.09 -31.23
CA VAL A 935 -26.84 62.16 -30.08
C VAL A 935 -27.12 60.72 -30.51
N GLU A 936 -28.03 60.50 -31.45
CA GLU A 936 -28.35 59.14 -31.96
C GLU A 936 -27.25 58.56 -32.87
N VAL A 937 -26.39 59.41 -33.43
CA VAL A 937 -25.46 59.04 -34.51
C VAL A 937 -24.04 58.69 -34.01
N LYS A 938 -23.71 58.92 -32.72
CA LYS A 938 -22.32 58.91 -32.19
C LYS A 938 -21.49 57.64 -32.52
N ASN A 939 -22.11 56.47 -32.61
CA ASN A 939 -21.46 55.19 -32.90
C ASN A 939 -22.07 54.48 -34.14
N ARG A 940 -22.75 55.21 -35.03
CA ARG A 940 -23.53 54.66 -36.15
C ARG A 940 -22.67 53.76 -37.05
N GLU A 941 -21.47 54.21 -37.37
CA GLU A 941 -20.50 53.54 -38.22
C GLU A 941 -20.14 52.17 -37.63
N SER A 942 -19.81 52.12 -36.34
CA SER A 942 -19.55 50.88 -35.62
C SER A 942 -20.76 49.93 -35.57
N ILE A 943 -21.99 50.47 -35.56
CA ILE A 943 -23.22 49.67 -35.59
C ILE A 943 -23.46 49.08 -36.98
N TYR A 944 -23.10 49.79 -38.07
CA TYR A 944 -23.20 49.25 -39.43
C TYR A 944 -22.34 47.99 -39.64
N LEU A 945 -21.17 47.92 -38.99
CA LEU A 945 -20.30 46.75 -39.03
C LEU A 945 -20.97 45.47 -38.47
N LEU A 946 -22.00 45.60 -37.63
CA LEU A 946 -22.75 44.44 -37.13
C LEU A 946 -23.45 43.67 -38.27
N LEU A 947 -23.95 44.33 -39.31
CA LEU A 947 -24.57 43.64 -40.46
C LEU A 947 -23.55 42.76 -41.20
N HIS A 948 -22.34 43.29 -41.40
CA HIS A 948 -21.23 42.53 -41.99
C HIS A 948 -20.89 41.32 -41.12
N MET A 949 -20.73 41.51 -39.80
CA MET A 949 -20.42 40.44 -38.85
C MET A 949 -21.54 39.39 -38.74
N ILE A 950 -22.82 39.78 -38.84
CA ILE A 950 -23.96 38.84 -38.83
C ILE A 950 -23.89 37.91 -40.05
N VAL A 951 -23.58 38.46 -41.23
CA VAL A 951 -23.50 37.70 -42.48
C VAL A 951 -22.25 36.84 -42.53
N GLU A 952 -21.09 37.36 -42.10
CA GLU A 952 -19.83 36.61 -42.00
C GLU A 952 -19.92 35.41 -41.03
N GLN A 953 -20.67 35.56 -39.93
CA GLN A 953 -20.87 34.52 -38.92
C GLN A 953 -22.04 33.56 -39.23
N SER A 954 -22.65 33.61 -40.42
CA SER A 954 -23.82 32.82 -40.78
C SER A 954 -23.52 31.84 -41.91
N SER A 955 -23.81 30.55 -41.69
CA SER A 955 -23.82 29.55 -42.78
C SER A 955 -25.08 29.63 -43.67
N PHE A 956 -26.00 30.56 -43.38
CA PHE A 956 -27.29 30.71 -44.05
C PHE A 956 -27.47 32.06 -44.77
N LEU A 957 -26.53 33.00 -44.62
CA LEU A 957 -26.57 34.31 -45.27
C LEU A 957 -25.30 34.49 -46.11
N SER A 958 -25.41 35.13 -47.28
CA SER A 958 -24.26 35.43 -48.13
C SER A 958 -24.04 36.93 -48.29
N GLN A 959 -22.82 37.32 -48.67
CA GLN A 959 -22.48 38.71 -48.98
C GLN A 959 -23.32 39.26 -50.16
N ASP A 960 -23.73 38.41 -51.10
CA ASP A 960 -24.65 38.80 -52.18
C ASP A 960 -26.05 39.17 -51.64
N MET A 961 -26.53 38.45 -50.61
CA MET A 961 -27.78 38.81 -49.93
C MET A 961 -27.64 40.13 -49.17
N LEU A 962 -26.48 40.39 -48.55
CA LEU A 962 -26.20 41.66 -47.87
C LEU A 962 -26.17 42.83 -48.85
N GLU A 963 -25.40 42.75 -49.94
CA GLU A 963 -25.29 43.82 -50.93
C GLU A 963 -26.66 44.18 -51.54
N SER A 964 -27.56 43.21 -51.67
CA SER A 964 -28.93 43.43 -52.18
C SER A 964 -29.81 44.30 -51.26
N CYS A 965 -29.46 44.47 -49.98
CA CYS A 965 -30.24 45.24 -49.01
C CYS A 965 -29.45 46.28 -48.20
N PHE A 966 -28.11 46.23 -48.20
CA PHE A 966 -27.21 47.18 -47.54
C PHE A 966 -25.88 47.33 -48.32
N PRO A 967 -25.62 48.46 -49.00
CA PRO A 967 -24.45 48.60 -49.87
C PRO A 967 -23.11 48.55 -49.12
N TYR A 968 -22.18 47.70 -49.57
CA TYR A 968 -20.87 47.48 -48.97
C TYR A 968 -20.00 48.75 -48.91
N VAL A 969 -20.27 49.76 -49.75
CA VAL A 969 -19.61 51.08 -49.67
C VAL A 969 -19.80 51.73 -48.29
N LEU A 970 -20.96 51.54 -47.65
CA LEU A 970 -21.21 52.05 -46.29
C LEU A 970 -20.35 51.32 -45.27
N LEU A 971 -20.25 50.00 -45.37
CA LEU A 971 -19.41 49.15 -44.51
C LEU A 971 -17.92 49.50 -44.66
N ARG A 972 -17.43 49.65 -45.89
CA ARG A 972 -16.05 50.06 -46.20
C ARG A 972 -15.70 51.41 -45.58
N ASN A 973 -16.61 52.39 -45.66
CA ASN A 973 -16.40 53.71 -45.07
C ASN A 973 -16.41 53.64 -43.54
N ALA A 974 -17.35 52.87 -42.95
CA ALA A 974 -17.40 52.63 -41.51
C ALA A 974 -16.13 51.95 -40.98
N TYR A 975 -15.61 50.94 -41.67
CA TYR A 975 -14.33 50.32 -41.33
C TYR A 975 -13.19 51.34 -41.31
N ARG A 976 -13.08 52.20 -42.34
CA ARG A 976 -12.06 53.26 -42.38
C ARG A 976 -12.17 54.20 -41.19
N GLU A 977 -13.36 54.72 -40.92
CA GLU A 977 -13.60 55.71 -39.85
C GLU A 977 -13.34 55.13 -38.45
N VAL A 978 -13.69 53.87 -38.21
CA VAL A 978 -13.34 53.14 -36.97
C VAL A 978 -11.83 52.90 -36.86
N THR A 979 -11.13 52.60 -37.96
CA THR A 979 -9.65 52.43 -37.92
C THR A 979 -8.89 53.75 -37.74
N GLU A 980 -9.34 54.84 -38.36
CA GLU A 980 -8.73 56.17 -38.24
C GLU A 980 -8.90 56.73 -36.82
N SER A 981 -10.08 56.54 -36.21
CA SER A 981 -10.38 56.94 -34.83
C SER A 981 -9.73 56.06 -33.76
N ALA A 982 -9.30 54.84 -34.09
CA ALA A 982 -8.51 53.97 -33.19
C ALA A 982 -6.99 54.19 -33.28
N CYS A 983 -6.50 54.95 -34.27
CA CYS A 983 -5.09 55.30 -34.43
C CYS A 983 -4.71 56.68 -33.89
N CYS A 984 -5.68 57.45 -33.37
CA CYS A 984 -5.51 58.76 -32.75
C CYS A 984 -5.67 58.67 -31.22
#